data_AF-A0A8C7USI6-F1
#
_entry.id   AF-A0A8C7USI6-F1
#
_cell.length_a   1.000
_cell.length_b   1.000
_cell.length_c   1.000
_cell.angle_alpha   90.00
_cell.angle_beta   90.00
_cell.angle_gamma   90.00
#
_symmetry.space_group_name_H-M   'P 1'
#
loop_
_entity.id
_entity.type
_entity.pdbx_description
1 polymer ?
#
loop_
_entity_poly.entity_id
_entity_poly.type
_entity_poly.pdbx_seq_one_letter_code
_entity_poly.pdbx_strand_id
1 'polypeptide(L)'
;SDATCGCHPQKSVWTEHKSMDGKTYYYNTETKQSSWEKPDDLKSPAEQMLSKCPWKEYKSDNGKAYYYNSQTKESRWTKPKELEDLEGTPVIIKSIMGNALSRSSITNVTDCRTSEVGAPCAVIAPTLQPDSAAVMATMMMEMPVMMPITTVLEEQMTVFIFFFLSLSPFSNDASKDERPELVKKTYKWNTKEEAKQAFKELLKEKGVSSNASWEQAMKMIINDPRYSALPKLSEKKQAFNAYKVQTEKEEKEEARLKYKESKETYQRFLENHEKMTSTTRYKKAEQMFAELDVWSTVPERDRLEIYEDVLFYLAKKEKEQAKQLRKRNWEALKNILDNMANVTYRTTWSEAQQYLLDNPTFAEDEELQNMDKEDALICFEEHIRALEKEEEDEKQKTLLRERRRQRKNRESFQKFLDELHDHGQLHSMSAWMEMYPTVSSDIRFANMLGQPGSTPLDLFKFYVEDLKARYHDEKRIIKDILKDKNFLVEVNTSFEDFGSVISSDKRAMTLDAGNIKLAFNSLLEKAEAREREREKEEARKMKRKEATFKSMLKQATPALEPEATWEGVRERFLKESAFEDVTLESERKRIFKDFMHVLEHECQHHHSKTKKHSKKSKKHHRKRSRSRSRSRSVNDYHNKKKKRSQSKSPSERSSSGESERSYKKSKKHKKKGKKRRHKSGGWDTSGSELSEGELEKRRRTLLEQLDAP
;
A
#
# COMPACT_ATOMS: atom_id res chain seq x y z
N SER A 1 2.22 13.34 -82.50
CA SER A 1 1.10 12.39 -82.66
C SER A 1 0.70 11.95 -81.28
N ASP A 2 -0.48 12.36 -80.83
CA ASP A 2 -0.95 12.09 -79.47
C ASP A 2 -1.42 10.64 -79.29
N ALA A 3 -1.38 10.17 -78.04
CA ALA A 3 -1.89 8.87 -77.64
C ALA A 3 -2.59 9.01 -76.27
N THR A 4 -3.72 9.71 -76.26
CA THR A 4 -4.50 9.99 -75.05
C THR A 4 -5.40 8.80 -74.71
N CYS A 5 -5.13 8.11 -73.59
CA CYS A 5 -6.08 7.18 -72.99
C CYS A 5 -6.58 7.73 -71.64
N GLY A 6 -7.88 7.98 -71.54
CA GLY A 6 -8.49 8.54 -70.33
C GLY A 6 -8.87 7.47 -69.30
N CYS A 7 -8.56 7.73 -68.02
CA CYS A 7 -9.14 6.99 -66.91
C CYS A 7 -10.34 7.75 -66.34
N HIS A 8 -11.54 7.23 -66.53
CA HIS A 8 -12.69 7.67 -65.74
C HIS A 8 -12.56 7.15 -64.29
N PRO A 9 -12.90 7.95 -63.26
CA PRO A 9 -12.95 7.45 -61.89
C PRO A 9 -14.11 6.46 -61.75
N GLN A 10 -13.80 5.23 -61.34
CA GLN A 10 -14.80 4.24 -60.96
C GLN A 10 -15.63 4.76 -59.77
N LYS A 11 -16.95 4.61 -59.84
CA LYS A 11 -17.86 4.96 -58.74
C LYS A 11 -17.95 3.77 -57.79
N SER A 12 -17.88 4.02 -56.48
CA SER A 12 -18.15 2.97 -55.47
C SER A 12 -19.53 2.35 -55.68
N VAL A 13 -19.58 1.02 -55.74
CA VAL A 13 -20.82 0.22 -55.79
C VAL A 13 -21.56 0.26 -54.45
N TRP A 14 -20.86 0.56 -53.36
CA TRP A 14 -21.45 0.74 -52.04
C TRP A 14 -21.81 2.20 -51.77
N THR A 15 -22.95 2.41 -51.11
CA THR A 15 -23.52 3.73 -50.74
C THR A 15 -23.86 3.78 -49.25
N GLU A 16 -23.72 4.95 -48.60
CA GLU A 16 -24.09 5.12 -47.18
C GLU A 16 -25.56 5.59 -47.05
N HIS A 17 -26.31 4.93 -46.16
CA HIS A 17 -27.70 5.24 -45.82
C HIS A 17 -27.89 5.30 -44.30
N LYS A 18 -29.03 5.81 -43.85
CA LYS A 18 -29.41 5.83 -42.43
C LYS A 18 -30.76 5.16 -42.23
N SER A 19 -30.86 4.34 -41.18
CA SER A 19 -32.12 3.80 -40.69
C SER A 19 -32.94 4.89 -39.99
N MET A 20 -34.24 4.63 -39.76
CA MET A 20 -35.12 5.52 -38.98
C MET A 20 -34.62 5.73 -37.55
N ASP A 21 -33.90 4.75 -36.98
CA ASP A 21 -33.15 4.86 -35.70
C ASP A 21 -31.90 5.78 -35.77
N GLY A 22 -31.64 6.46 -36.88
CA GLY A 22 -30.44 7.28 -37.12
C GLY A 22 -29.13 6.51 -37.36
N LYS A 23 -29.12 5.20 -37.09
CA LYS A 23 -27.98 4.29 -37.33
C LYS A 23 -27.61 4.24 -38.82
N THR A 24 -26.34 4.48 -39.14
CA THR A 24 -25.79 4.32 -40.50
C THR A 24 -25.73 2.83 -40.88
N TYR A 25 -26.05 2.52 -42.14
CA TYR A 25 -25.73 1.25 -42.80
C TYR A 25 -25.24 1.50 -44.23
N TYR A 26 -24.61 0.49 -44.83
CA TYR A 26 -24.04 0.56 -46.17
C TYR A 26 -24.80 -0.38 -47.11
N TYR A 27 -25.20 0.10 -48.29
CA TYR A 27 -25.99 -0.64 -49.26
C TYR A 27 -25.23 -0.79 -50.58
N ASN A 28 -25.09 -2.03 -51.05
CA ASN A 28 -24.51 -2.38 -52.34
C ASN A 28 -25.57 -2.25 -53.43
N THR A 29 -25.33 -1.42 -54.44
CA THR A 29 -26.32 -1.14 -55.50
C THR A 29 -26.46 -2.27 -56.53
N GLU A 30 -25.45 -3.15 -56.65
CA GLU A 30 -25.43 -4.28 -57.59
C GLU A 30 -25.99 -5.56 -56.95
N THR A 31 -25.47 -5.96 -55.78
CA THR A 31 -25.92 -7.18 -55.06
C THR A 31 -27.20 -6.98 -54.24
N LYS A 32 -27.64 -5.73 -54.06
CA LYS A 32 -28.79 -5.32 -53.23
C LYS A 32 -28.69 -5.72 -51.74
N GLN A 33 -27.48 -5.99 -51.26
CA GLN A 33 -27.22 -6.35 -49.87
C GLN A 33 -26.96 -5.10 -49.01
N SER A 34 -27.44 -5.11 -47.76
CA SER A 34 -27.11 -4.13 -46.74
C SER A 34 -26.15 -4.71 -45.69
N SER A 35 -25.20 -3.89 -45.24
CA SER A 35 -24.20 -4.22 -44.22
C SER A 35 -24.17 -3.12 -43.16
N TRP A 36 -24.05 -3.50 -41.90
CA TRP A 36 -23.78 -2.55 -40.80
C TRP A 36 -22.28 -2.22 -40.66
N GLU A 37 -21.41 -3.01 -41.28
CA GLU A 37 -19.98 -2.74 -41.36
C GLU A 37 -19.61 -2.02 -42.65
N LYS A 38 -18.70 -1.04 -42.54
CA LYS A 38 -18.21 -0.22 -43.66
C LYS A 38 -17.44 -1.09 -44.67
N PRO A 39 -17.87 -1.17 -45.94
CA PRO A 39 -17.17 -1.92 -47.00
C PRO A 39 -15.77 -1.37 -47.27
N ASP A 40 -14.85 -2.23 -47.71
CA ASP A 40 -13.44 -1.83 -47.93
C ASP A 40 -13.28 -0.80 -49.05
N ASP A 41 -14.15 -0.80 -50.06
CA ASP A 41 -14.16 0.18 -51.17
C ASP A 41 -14.53 1.60 -50.72
N LEU A 42 -15.21 1.73 -49.57
CA LEU A 42 -15.55 3.01 -48.94
C LEU A 42 -14.56 3.41 -47.82
N LYS A 43 -13.63 2.53 -47.43
CA LYS A 43 -12.59 2.86 -46.45
C LYS A 43 -11.51 3.70 -47.12
N SER A 44 -11.16 4.81 -46.48
CA SER A 44 -10.03 5.64 -46.88
C SER A 44 -8.72 4.84 -46.85
N PRO A 45 -7.67 5.25 -47.60
CA PRO A 45 -6.37 4.59 -47.55
C PRO A 45 -5.76 4.48 -46.14
N ALA A 46 -6.10 5.41 -45.23
CA ALA A 46 -5.68 5.32 -43.81
C ALA A 46 -6.47 4.24 -43.04
N GLU A 47 -7.79 4.12 -43.25
CA GLU A 47 -8.61 3.05 -42.65
C GLU A 47 -8.23 1.66 -43.19
N GLN A 48 -7.86 1.56 -44.48
CA GLN A 48 -7.33 0.33 -45.08
C GLN A 48 -5.93 -0.06 -44.58
N MET A 49 -5.13 0.89 -44.09
CA MET A 49 -3.88 0.56 -43.38
C MET A 49 -4.16 0.16 -41.94
N LEU A 50 -5.04 0.87 -41.21
CA LEU A 50 -5.41 0.54 -39.83
C LEU A 50 -6.05 -0.85 -39.68
N SER A 51 -6.84 -1.30 -40.66
CA SER A 51 -7.37 -2.68 -40.68
C SER A 51 -6.32 -3.77 -40.94
N LYS A 52 -5.15 -3.40 -41.48
CA LYS A 52 -3.99 -4.28 -41.68
C LYS A 52 -2.99 -4.23 -40.51
N CYS A 53 -3.21 -3.37 -39.52
CA CYS A 53 -2.40 -3.29 -38.30
C CYS A 53 -2.83 -4.39 -37.31
N PRO A 54 -1.97 -5.37 -36.96
CA PRO A 54 -2.36 -6.47 -36.08
C PRO A 54 -2.38 -6.10 -34.59
N TRP A 55 -1.72 -4.99 -34.21
CA TRP A 55 -1.62 -4.51 -32.84
C TRP A 55 -2.72 -3.49 -32.51
N LYS A 56 -3.37 -3.64 -31.35
CA LYS A 56 -4.38 -2.73 -30.79
C LYS A 56 -4.01 -2.33 -29.37
N GLU A 57 -4.21 -1.05 -29.01
CA GLU A 57 -4.06 -0.58 -27.62
C GLU A 57 -5.35 -0.84 -26.83
N TYR A 58 -5.21 -1.47 -25.66
CA TYR A 58 -6.24 -1.69 -24.66
C TYR A 58 -5.79 -1.09 -23.33
N LYS A 59 -6.73 -0.90 -22.39
CA LYS A 59 -6.40 -0.44 -21.03
C LYS A 59 -6.77 -1.52 -20.02
N SER A 60 -5.88 -1.74 -19.07
CA SER A 60 -6.13 -2.58 -17.90
C SER A 60 -7.11 -1.89 -16.95
N ASP A 61 -7.71 -2.68 -16.06
CA ASP A 61 -8.35 -2.25 -14.80
C ASP A 61 -7.60 -1.10 -14.08
N ASN A 62 -6.29 -1.22 -13.96
CA ASN A 62 -5.37 -0.27 -13.33
C ASN A 62 -5.02 0.96 -14.21
N GLY A 63 -5.79 1.21 -15.27
CA GLY A 63 -5.66 2.37 -16.16
C GLY A 63 -4.43 2.39 -17.08
N LYS A 64 -3.53 1.40 -16.99
CA LYS A 64 -2.33 1.28 -17.82
C LYS A 64 -2.69 0.77 -19.21
N ALA A 65 -2.05 1.33 -20.24
CA ALA A 65 -2.15 0.82 -21.59
C ALA A 65 -1.35 -0.49 -21.75
N TYR A 66 -1.90 -1.44 -22.51
CA TYR A 66 -1.19 -2.61 -23.02
C TYR A 66 -1.58 -2.85 -24.47
N TYR A 67 -0.67 -3.45 -25.24
CA TYR A 67 -0.82 -3.66 -26.67
C TYR A 67 -1.03 -5.14 -26.94
N TYR A 68 -2.12 -5.49 -27.62
CA TYR A 68 -2.48 -6.86 -27.96
C TYR A 68 -2.43 -7.08 -29.47
N ASN A 69 -1.81 -8.18 -29.91
CA ASN A 69 -1.73 -8.59 -31.30
C ASN A 69 -2.85 -9.59 -31.61
N SER A 70 -3.80 -9.21 -32.48
CA SER A 70 -4.91 -10.08 -32.84
C SER A 70 -4.54 -11.25 -33.77
N GLN A 71 -3.33 -11.26 -34.34
CA GLN A 71 -2.82 -12.36 -35.18
C GLN A 71 -1.96 -13.36 -34.37
N THR A 72 -1.00 -12.88 -33.57
CA THR A 72 -0.13 -13.75 -32.75
C THR A 72 -0.69 -14.07 -31.36
N LYS A 73 -1.76 -13.39 -30.93
CA LYS A 73 -2.35 -13.43 -29.57
C LYS A 73 -1.40 -12.98 -28.45
N GLU A 74 -0.29 -12.34 -28.78
CA GLU A 74 0.64 -11.73 -27.80
C GLU A 74 0.04 -10.48 -27.15
N SER A 75 0.26 -10.29 -25.85
CA SER A 75 0.10 -9.00 -25.17
C SER A 75 1.45 -8.46 -24.69
N ARG A 76 1.68 -7.15 -24.79
CA ARG A 76 2.90 -6.49 -24.28
C ARG A 76 2.60 -5.11 -23.68
N TRP A 77 3.25 -4.80 -22.56
CA TRP A 77 3.09 -3.52 -21.83
C TRP A 77 3.90 -2.35 -22.40
N THR A 78 4.82 -2.62 -23.33
CA THR A 78 5.60 -1.62 -24.07
C THR A 78 5.11 -1.53 -25.51
N LYS A 79 4.93 -0.32 -26.04
CA LYS A 79 4.46 -0.10 -27.42
C LYS A 79 5.28 -0.93 -28.44
N PRO A 80 4.65 -1.73 -29.32
CA PRO A 80 5.33 -2.45 -30.38
C PRO A 80 6.08 -1.48 -31.31
N LYS A 81 7.29 -1.83 -31.74
CA LYS A 81 8.02 -1.03 -32.72
C LYS A 81 7.26 -0.95 -34.04
N GLU A 82 6.65 -2.04 -34.46
CA GLU A 82 5.78 -2.06 -35.64
C GLU A 82 4.66 -0.99 -35.57
N LEU A 83 4.12 -0.71 -34.38
CA LEU A 83 3.07 0.29 -34.16
C LEU A 83 3.65 1.71 -34.02
N GLU A 84 4.83 1.85 -33.41
CA GLU A 84 5.57 3.12 -33.29
C GLU A 84 6.08 3.62 -34.66
N ASP A 85 6.63 2.73 -35.49
CA ASP A 85 7.05 3.01 -36.86
C ASP A 85 5.85 3.37 -37.77
N LEU A 86 4.67 2.78 -37.52
CA LEU A 86 3.42 3.12 -38.22
C LEU A 86 2.87 4.50 -37.82
N GLU A 87 2.88 4.84 -36.53
CA GLU A 87 2.53 6.19 -36.04
C GLU A 87 3.46 7.27 -36.61
N GLY A 88 4.73 6.92 -36.87
CA GLY A 88 5.70 7.78 -37.55
C GLY A 88 5.42 8.04 -39.05
N THR A 89 4.43 7.37 -39.66
CA THR A 89 4.17 7.54 -41.11
C THR A 89 3.53 8.90 -41.44
N PRO A 90 3.94 9.57 -42.53
CA PRO A 90 3.43 10.89 -42.92
C PRO A 90 1.96 10.89 -43.37
N VAL A 91 1.34 9.71 -43.51
CA VAL A 91 -0.09 9.54 -43.82
C VAL A 91 -0.93 9.74 -42.56
N ILE A 92 -0.57 9.10 -41.44
CA ILE A 92 -1.31 9.21 -40.16
C ILE A 92 -1.17 10.62 -39.58
N ILE A 93 0.03 11.20 -39.63
CA ILE A 93 0.29 12.58 -39.16
C ILE A 93 -0.65 13.60 -39.84
N LYS A 94 -0.88 13.48 -41.16
CA LYS A 94 -1.82 14.35 -41.88
C LYS A 94 -3.27 14.18 -41.42
N SER A 95 -3.71 12.96 -41.10
CA SER A 95 -5.06 12.70 -40.61
C SER A 95 -5.29 13.31 -39.21
N ILE A 96 -4.32 13.18 -38.30
CA ILE A 96 -4.37 13.77 -36.96
C ILE A 96 -4.41 15.31 -37.03
N MET A 97 -3.57 15.92 -37.89
CA MET A 97 -3.54 17.39 -38.04
C MET A 97 -4.78 17.97 -38.73
N GLY A 98 -5.48 17.19 -39.56
CA GLY A 98 -6.71 17.63 -40.23
C GLY A 98 -7.89 17.85 -39.29
N ASN A 99 -8.07 16.99 -38.29
CA ASN A 99 -9.22 17.05 -37.38
C ASN A 99 -9.12 18.13 -36.29
N ALA A 100 -8.00 18.86 -36.19
CA ALA A 100 -7.78 19.90 -35.19
C ALA A 100 -8.46 21.25 -35.51
N LEU A 101 -9.04 21.42 -36.71
CA LEU A 101 -9.42 22.74 -37.25
C LEU A 101 -10.94 22.94 -37.46
N SER A 102 -11.80 22.35 -36.60
CA SER A 102 -13.27 22.41 -36.78
C SER A 102 -14.13 22.53 -35.51
N ARG A 103 -13.62 23.14 -34.41
CA ARG A 103 -14.48 23.51 -33.25
C ARG A 103 -13.97 24.68 -32.37
N SER A 104 -14.03 25.92 -32.86
CA SER A 104 -14.02 27.15 -32.02
C SER A 104 -14.41 28.41 -32.83
N SER A 105 -15.20 29.31 -32.22
CA SER A 105 -16.03 30.42 -32.80
C SER A 105 -17.47 29.96 -33.07
N ILE A 106 -18.54 30.68 -32.76
CA ILE A 106 -18.80 32.12 -32.48
C ILE A 106 -19.65 32.21 -31.17
N THR A 107 -19.49 33.16 -30.22
CA THR A 107 -20.13 34.50 -30.20
C THR A 107 -19.44 35.51 -29.27
N ASN A 108 -19.62 36.81 -29.58
CA ASN A 108 -19.27 38.01 -28.80
C ASN A 108 -20.00 39.22 -29.44
N VAL A 109 -20.39 40.29 -28.74
CA VAL A 109 -20.63 40.51 -27.29
C VAL A 109 -21.51 41.77 -27.15
N THR A 110 -22.29 41.94 -26.06
CA THR A 110 -23.00 43.21 -25.80
C THR A 110 -23.17 43.53 -24.31
N ASP A 111 -23.08 44.83 -24.01
CA ASP A 111 -23.23 45.55 -22.73
C ASP A 111 -24.72 45.76 -22.32
N CYS A 112 -25.14 46.28 -21.15
CA CYS A 112 -24.47 46.76 -19.91
C CYS A 112 -25.44 46.96 -18.71
N ARG A 113 -24.87 47.04 -17.49
CA ARG A 113 -25.19 47.94 -16.32
C ARG A 113 -26.46 47.81 -15.40
N THR A 114 -26.14 47.97 -14.09
CA THR A 114 -26.89 48.62 -12.94
C THR A 114 -28.06 47.95 -12.19
N SER A 115 -27.99 48.12 -10.85
CA SER A 115 -29.01 48.36 -9.77
C SER A 115 -30.53 48.35 -10.09
N GLU A 116 -31.46 48.03 -9.17
CA GLU A 116 -31.39 47.92 -7.68
C GLU A 116 -32.58 47.17 -7.01
N VAL A 117 -32.48 46.92 -5.68
CA VAL A 117 -33.50 46.59 -4.65
C VAL A 117 -34.55 45.48 -4.91
N GLY A 118 -34.63 44.48 -4.01
CA GLY A 118 -35.77 43.57 -3.89
C GLY A 118 -35.67 42.51 -2.78
N ALA A 119 -36.34 42.73 -1.65
CA ALA A 119 -36.57 41.79 -0.53
C ALA A 119 -38.07 41.84 -0.14
N PRO A 120 -38.66 40.97 0.72
CA PRO A 120 -38.10 39.97 1.65
C PRO A 120 -38.62 38.53 1.31
N CYS A 121 -38.74 37.50 2.16
CA CYS A 121 -38.77 37.38 3.62
C CYS A 121 -38.45 35.96 4.14
N ALA A 122 -37.86 35.85 5.33
CA ALA A 122 -37.81 34.63 6.13
C ALA A 122 -37.82 34.98 7.64
N VAL A 123 -38.74 34.40 8.40
CA VAL A 123 -39.00 34.62 9.83
C VAL A 123 -38.57 33.33 10.56
N ILE A 124 -37.49 33.31 11.35
CA ILE A 124 -37.37 33.70 12.77
C ILE A 124 -38.12 32.73 13.73
N ALA A 125 -37.55 32.19 14.83
CA ALA A 125 -36.13 32.08 15.24
C ALA A 125 -35.89 30.89 16.25
N PRO A 126 -35.34 31.00 17.49
CA PRO A 126 -34.38 29.99 18.01
C PRO A 126 -34.89 29.26 19.29
N THR A 127 -34.06 28.65 20.15
CA THR A 127 -33.39 29.35 21.29
C THR A 127 -32.44 28.43 22.09
N LEU A 128 -31.16 28.83 22.19
CA LEU A 128 -30.15 28.68 23.28
C LEU A 128 -29.73 27.32 23.93
N GLN A 129 -28.44 27.32 24.34
CA GLN A 129 -27.73 26.50 25.35
C GLN A 129 -27.17 27.49 26.43
N PRO A 130 -26.26 27.15 27.37
CA PRO A 130 -25.80 25.87 27.96
C PRO A 130 -25.99 25.86 29.53
N ASP A 131 -25.44 24.97 30.37
CA ASP A 131 -24.06 25.10 30.93
C ASP A 131 -23.57 23.96 31.86
N SER A 132 -22.26 23.69 31.79
CA SER A 132 -21.34 23.14 32.84
C SER A 132 -21.46 21.69 33.43
N ALA A 133 -20.27 21.12 33.74
CA ALA A 133 -20.00 19.86 34.45
C ALA A 133 -19.48 20.14 35.90
N ALA A 134 -19.10 19.22 36.81
CA ALA A 134 -18.69 17.80 36.75
C ALA A 134 -19.15 17.02 38.03
N VAL A 135 -18.76 15.77 38.34
CA VAL A 135 -17.41 15.24 38.75
C VAL A 135 -17.26 13.72 38.46
N MET A 136 -16.11 13.10 38.82
CA MET A 136 -15.83 11.64 38.81
C MET A 136 -15.38 11.18 40.23
N ALA A 137 -15.11 9.91 40.58
CA ALA A 137 -14.80 8.68 39.84
C ALA A 137 -15.17 7.41 40.69
N THR A 138 -15.68 6.30 40.13
CA THR A 138 -14.99 5.09 39.59
C THR A 138 -14.60 3.98 40.59
N MET A 139 -15.00 2.73 40.25
CA MET A 139 -14.51 1.38 40.66
C MET A 139 -14.97 0.66 41.97
N MET A 140 -15.58 -0.54 41.76
CA MET A 140 -15.36 -1.86 42.44
C MET A 140 -15.75 -2.03 43.95
N MET A 141 -16.16 -3.20 44.48
CA MET A 141 -16.44 -4.55 43.91
C MET A 141 -17.43 -5.37 44.80
N GLU A 142 -18.10 -6.38 44.23
CA GLU A 142 -18.70 -7.63 44.80
C GLU A 142 -19.46 -7.69 46.17
N MET A 143 -20.74 -8.17 46.11
CA MET A 143 -21.40 -9.31 46.82
C MET A 143 -21.26 -9.55 48.36
N PRO A 144 -22.03 -10.46 49.04
CA PRO A 144 -23.19 -11.28 48.64
C PRO A 144 -24.44 -11.16 49.57
N VAL A 145 -25.55 -11.83 49.23
CA VAL A 145 -26.60 -12.30 50.18
C VAL A 145 -27.07 -13.72 49.76
N MET A 146 -27.56 -14.53 50.71
CA MET A 146 -27.70 -15.99 50.64
C MET A 146 -29.05 -16.58 50.16
N MET A 147 -28.94 -17.74 49.49
CA MET A 147 -29.79 -18.95 49.57
C MET A 147 -31.29 -18.90 49.16
N PRO A 148 -31.78 -19.98 48.53
CA PRO A 148 -32.51 -21.00 49.30
C PRO A 148 -31.97 -22.44 49.12
N ILE A 149 -32.45 -23.37 49.95
CA ILE A 149 -32.08 -24.81 49.95
C ILE A 149 -33.18 -25.66 49.27
N THR A 150 -32.78 -26.81 48.72
CA THR A 150 -33.58 -27.73 47.90
C THR A 150 -34.37 -28.78 48.69
N THR A 151 -35.57 -29.09 48.18
CA THR A 151 -36.25 -30.40 48.27
C THR A 151 -36.84 -30.67 46.86
N VAL A 152 -36.29 -31.56 46.04
CA VAL A 152 -36.37 -33.04 46.08
C VAL A 152 -37.75 -33.54 45.61
N LEU A 153 -37.79 -33.95 44.32
CA LEU A 153 -38.81 -34.79 43.65
C LEU A 153 -40.26 -34.19 43.58
N GLU A 154 -41.15 -34.56 42.64
CA GLU A 154 -40.99 -35.42 41.46
C GLU A 154 -41.89 -34.94 40.29
N GLU A 155 -41.35 -35.14 39.10
CA GLU A 155 -41.92 -35.33 37.76
C GLU A 155 -43.43 -35.19 37.36
N GLN A 156 -43.57 -34.68 36.13
CA GLN A 156 -44.54 -34.96 35.06
C GLN A 156 -46.00 -34.47 35.10
N MET A 157 -46.43 -34.01 33.92
CA MET A 157 -47.84 -33.91 33.52
C MET A 157 -48.37 -35.29 33.08
N THR A 158 -49.61 -35.60 33.40
CA THR A 158 -50.46 -36.40 32.49
C THR A 158 -51.84 -35.78 32.37
N VAL A 159 -52.23 -35.47 31.13
CA VAL A 159 -53.60 -35.10 30.76
C VAL A 159 -54.42 -36.38 30.62
N PHE A 160 -55.66 -36.44 31.10
CA PHE A 160 -56.76 -36.97 30.27
C PHE A 160 -58.16 -36.55 30.75
N ILE A 161 -59.04 -36.39 29.76
CA ILE A 161 -60.44 -35.98 29.83
C ILE A 161 -61.31 -37.11 30.40
N PHE A 162 -62.34 -36.80 31.20
CA PHE A 162 -63.69 -37.34 30.95
C PHE A 162 -64.80 -36.41 31.47
N PHE A 163 -65.88 -36.34 30.69
CA PHE A 163 -67.12 -35.61 30.94
C PHE A 163 -68.22 -36.64 31.23
N PHE A 164 -69.20 -36.36 32.11
CA PHE A 164 -70.64 -36.57 31.86
C PHE A 164 -71.52 -36.20 33.07
N LEU A 165 -72.82 -36.04 32.80
CA LEU A 165 -73.92 -35.66 33.70
C LEU A 165 -74.14 -36.70 34.84
N SER A 166 -74.88 -36.44 35.93
CA SER A 166 -76.28 -35.97 35.90
C SER A 166 -76.97 -35.74 37.26
N LEU A 167 -78.21 -35.23 37.17
CA LEU A 167 -79.35 -35.34 38.12
C LEU A 167 -79.33 -34.58 39.46
N SER A 168 -80.27 -33.62 39.56
CA SER A 168 -80.98 -33.29 40.81
C SER A 168 -81.98 -34.41 41.16
N PRO A 169 -82.47 -34.50 42.42
CA PRO A 169 -83.79 -33.89 42.67
C PRO A 169 -84.01 -33.28 44.08
N PHE A 170 -85.01 -32.38 44.14
CA PHE A 170 -85.91 -32.05 45.27
C PHE A 170 -85.63 -32.64 46.68
N SER A 171 -85.63 -31.78 47.72
CA SER A 171 -86.80 -31.64 48.61
C SER A 171 -86.68 -30.53 49.69
N ASN A 172 -87.85 -30.15 50.19
CA ASN A 172 -88.23 -29.03 51.05
C ASN A 172 -87.70 -29.00 52.51
N ASP A 173 -87.46 -27.76 52.97
CA ASP A 173 -87.98 -27.14 54.23
C ASP A 173 -87.28 -27.30 55.61
N ALA A 174 -87.48 -26.25 56.42
CA ALA A 174 -87.36 -26.08 57.87
C ALA A 174 -86.01 -26.31 58.59
N SER A 175 -85.33 -25.21 58.97
CA SER A 175 -85.14 -24.80 60.39
C SER A 175 -84.41 -23.45 60.53
N LYS A 176 -84.12 -23.00 61.76
CA LYS A 176 -83.95 -21.59 62.16
C LYS A 176 -82.63 -21.27 62.85
N ASP A 177 -82.24 -19.98 62.76
CA ASP A 177 -81.43 -19.15 63.70
C ASP A 177 -80.02 -19.70 64.11
N GLU A 178 -78.95 -18.90 64.13
CA GLU A 178 -78.78 -17.68 64.93
C GLU A 178 -77.65 -16.73 64.41
N ARG A 179 -77.76 -15.42 64.78
CA ARG A 179 -76.66 -14.46 65.08
C ARG A 179 -75.80 -13.95 63.87
N PRO A 180 -75.13 -12.75 63.93
CA PRO A 180 -75.08 -11.69 64.95
C PRO A 180 -75.69 -10.33 64.56
N GLU A 181 -75.76 -9.44 65.56
CA GLU A 181 -76.26 -8.06 65.49
C GLU A 181 -75.23 -7.05 64.93
N LEU A 182 -75.68 -6.07 64.14
CA LEU A 182 -74.82 -5.12 63.39
C LEU A 182 -74.47 -3.84 64.18
N VAL A 183 -73.21 -3.72 64.60
CA VAL A 183 -72.66 -2.51 65.23
C VAL A 183 -72.59 -1.34 64.23
N LYS A 184 -73.33 -0.26 64.49
CA LYS A 184 -73.32 0.96 63.67
C LYS A 184 -72.03 1.76 63.85
N LYS A 185 -71.05 1.59 62.96
CA LYS A 185 -69.84 2.43 62.89
C LYS A 185 -70.20 3.90 62.64
N THR A 186 -69.79 4.79 63.55
CA THR A 186 -69.94 6.24 63.39
C THR A 186 -68.73 6.81 62.65
N TYR A 187 -68.91 7.19 61.39
CA TYR A 187 -67.84 7.76 60.57
C TYR A 187 -67.64 9.26 60.87
N LYS A 188 -66.41 9.66 61.16
CA LYS A 188 -65.97 11.07 61.18
C LYS A 188 -65.00 11.28 60.02
N TRP A 189 -65.25 12.31 59.22
CA TRP A 189 -64.40 12.70 58.10
C TRP A 189 -63.68 13.99 58.48
N ASN A 190 -62.36 14.02 58.36
CA ASN A 190 -61.52 15.13 58.78
C ASN A 190 -61.44 16.23 57.71
N THR A 191 -61.70 15.90 56.43
CA THR A 191 -61.79 16.88 55.35
C THR A 191 -63.10 16.82 54.57
N LYS A 192 -63.47 17.94 53.94
CA LYS A 192 -64.64 18.02 53.05
C LYS A 192 -64.49 17.19 51.77
N GLU A 193 -63.26 16.87 51.38
CA GLU A 193 -62.98 16.08 50.17
C GLU A 193 -63.06 14.58 50.45
N GLU A 194 -62.52 14.15 51.59
CA GLU A 194 -62.72 12.82 52.17
C GLU A 194 -64.21 12.51 52.38
N ALA A 195 -64.99 13.45 52.95
CA ALA A 195 -66.44 13.32 53.09
C ALA A 195 -67.19 13.20 51.75
N LYS A 196 -66.72 13.89 50.69
CA LYS A 196 -67.23 13.71 49.32
C LYS A 196 -66.83 12.35 48.75
N GLN A 197 -65.60 11.90 49.00
CA GLN A 197 -65.09 10.63 48.47
C GLN A 197 -65.82 9.44 49.11
N ALA A 198 -66.03 9.44 50.42
CA ALA A 198 -66.85 8.44 51.10
C ALA A 198 -68.31 8.41 50.60
N PHE A 199 -68.87 9.56 50.19
CA PHE A 199 -70.18 9.62 49.56
C PHE A 199 -70.19 9.06 48.12
N LYS A 200 -69.10 9.22 47.35
CA LYS A 200 -68.93 8.55 46.05
C LYS A 200 -68.71 7.04 46.21
N GLU A 201 -67.94 6.63 47.20
CA GLU A 201 -67.67 5.23 47.52
C GLU A 201 -68.95 4.51 47.95
N LEU A 202 -69.80 5.16 48.77
CA LEU A 202 -71.15 4.68 49.08
C LEU A 202 -72.01 4.46 47.82
N LEU A 203 -71.97 5.37 46.85
CA LEU A 203 -72.68 5.20 45.58
C LEU A 203 -72.14 3.99 44.78
N LYS A 204 -70.82 3.77 44.80
CA LYS A 204 -70.18 2.61 44.15
C LYS A 204 -70.53 1.29 44.84
N GLU A 205 -70.45 1.24 46.17
CA GLU A 205 -70.78 0.05 46.98
C GLU A 205 -72.26 -0.34 46.89
N LYS A 206 -73.18 0.62 46.76
CA LYS A 206 -74.60 0.34 46.53
C LYS A 206 -74.96 0.11 45.04
N GLY A 207 -73.96 -0.06 44.16
CA GLY A 207 -74.18 -0.43 42.76
C GLY A 207 -74.96 0.63 41.96
N VAL A 208 -74.81 1.92 42.29
CA VAL A 208 -75.59 2.98 41.64
C VAL A 208 -75.06 3.21 40.23
N SER A 209 -75.77 2.64 39.25
CA SER A 209 -75.47 2.74 37.81
C SER A 209 -75.28 4.18 37.31
N SER A 210 -74.38 4.35 36.33
CA SER A 210 -74.15 5.60 35.61
C SER A 210 -75.39 6.19 34.95
N ASN A 211 -76.44 5.40 34.68
CA ASN A 211 -77.70 5.89 34.10
C ASN A 211 -78.76 6.32 35.13
N ALA A 212 -78.57 6.05 36.43
CA ALA A 212 -79.58 6.24 37.46
C ALA A 212 -79.99 7.71 37.69
N SER A 213 -81.24 7.93 38.10
CA SER A 213 -81.73 9.22 38.56
C SER A 213 -81.27 9.52 40.00
N TRP A 214 -81.21 10.81 40.37
CA TRP A 214 -80.92 11.21 41.76
C TRP A 214 -81.89 10.58 42.77
N GLU A 215 -83.15 10.38 42.41
CA GLU A 215 -84.17 9.82 43.31
C GLU A 215 -84.04 8.30 43.47
N GLN A 216 -83.68 7.59 42.39
CA GLN A 216 -83.33 6.17 42.44
C GLN A 216 -82.08 5.96 43.29
N ALA A 217 -81.02 6.73 43.03
CA ALA A 217 -79.79 6.73 43.83
C ALA A 217 -80.07 7.04 45.31
N MET A 218 -80.84 8.09 45.59
CA MET A 218 -81.20 8.50 46.95
C MET A 218 -81.95 7.39 47.70
N LYS A 219 -82.88 6.67 47.08
CA LYS A 219 -83.56 5.52 47.70
C LYS A 219 -82.61 4.39 48.11
N MET A 220 -81.56 4.14 47.33
CA MET A 220 -80.57 3.09 47.62
C MET A 220 -79.58 3.46 48.73
N ILE A 221 -79.31 4.75 48.96
CA ILE A 221 -78.31 5.22 49.91
C ILE A 221 -78.86 5.84 51.20
N ILE A 222 -80.13 6.29 51.24
CA ILE A 222 -80.69 7.11 52.34
C ILE A 222 -80.57 6.47 53.74
N ASN A 223 -80.57 5.14 53.81
CA ASN A 223 -80.48 4.37 55.06
C ASN A 223 -79.05 4.07 55.53
N ASP A 224 -78.01 4.34 54.71
CA ASP A 224 -76.62 4.09 55.10
C ASP A 224 -76.07 5.25 55.96
N PRO A 225 -75.39 4.99 57.09
CA PRO A 225 -74.79 6.04 57.93
C PRO A 225 -73.90 7.03 57.16
N ARG A 226 -73.24 6.59 56.08
CA ARG A 226 -72.37 7.43 55.24
C ARG A 226 -73.15 8.42 54.38
N TYR A 227 -74.47 8.27 54.20
CA TYR A 227 -75.31 9.26 53.52
C TYR A 227 -75.31 10.62 54.22
N SER A 228 -75.06 10.66 55.54
CA SER A 228 -74.96 11.88 56.34
C SER A 228 -73.60 12.59 56.25
N ALA A 229 -72.59 11.99 55.58
CA ALA A 229 -71.24 12.56 55.43
C ALA A 229 -71.21 13.96 54.82
N LEU A 230 -72.15 14.26 53.92
CA LEU A 230 -72.37 15.59 53.35
C LEU A 230 -73.66 16.18 53.93
N PRO A 231 -73.65 17.32 54.65
CA PRO A 231 -74.84 17.83 55.32
C PRO A 231 -75.82 18.51 54.35
N LYS A 232 -75.34 19.10 53.24
CA LYS A 232 -76.17 19.90 52.31
C LYS A 232 -76.63 19.07 51.11
N LEU A 233 -77.93 19.11 50.80
CA LEU A 233 -78.50 18.42 49.64
C LEU A 233 -77.89 18.86 48.29
N SER A 234 -77.50 20.13 48.16
CA SER A 234 -76.77 20.63 46.97
C SER A 234 -75.38 20.01 46.83
N GLU A 235 -74.66 19.82 47.93
CA GLU A 235 -73.34 19.17 47.94
C GLU A 235 -73.46 17.67 47.67
N LYS A 236 -74.51 17.00 48.16
CA LYS A 236 -74.84 15.61 47.78
C LYS A 236 -75.16 15.48 46.29
N LYS A 237 -76.02 16.35 45.73
CA LYS A 237 -76.35 16.36 44.30
C LYS A 237 -75.11 16.66 43.44
N GLN A 238 -74.24 17.56 43.86
CA GLN A 238 -72.97 17.83 43.18
C GLN A 238 -72.03 16.61 43.22
N ALA A 239 -71.89 15.96 44.39
CA ALA A 239 -71.08 14.75 44.53
C ALA A 239 -71.64 13.57 43.72
N PHE A 240 -72.96 13.41 43.65
CA PHE A 240 -73.63 12.42 42.81
C PHE A 240 -73.46 12.71 41.31
N ASN A 241 -73.62 13.95 40.84
CA ASN A 241 -73.39 14.28 39.43
C ASN A 241 -71.91 14.04 39.05
N ALA A 242 -70.98 14.37 39.94
CA ALA A 242 -69.55 14.07 39.76
C ALA A 242 -69.24 12.56 39.83
N TYR A 243 -69.98 11.79 40.62
CA TYR A 243 -69.93 10.32 40.62
C TYR A 243 -70.49 9.74 39.31
N LYS A 244 -71.63 10.25 38.82
CA LYS A 244 -72.29 9.79 37.60
C LYS A 244 -71.35 9.90 36.39
N VAL A 245 -70.76 11.08 36.19
CA VAL A 245 -69.78 11.35 35.12
C VAL A 245 -68.51 10.52 35.30
N GLN A 246 -68.03 10.33 36.53
CA GLN A 246 -66.87 9.48 36.81
C GLN A 246 -67.16 8.00 36.53
N THR A 247 -68.35 7.50 36.84
CA THR A 247 -68.75 6.10 36.67
C THR A 247 -69.03 5.79 35.20
N GLU A 248 -69.72 6.68 34.48
CA GLU A 248 -69.88 6.60 33.02
C GLU A 248 -68.52 6.58 32.32
N LYS A 249 -67.54 7.35 32.83
CA LYS A 249 -66.16 7.33 32.34
C LYS A 249 -65.45 6.02 32.68
N GLU A 250 -65.52 5.54 33.92
CA GLU A 250 -64.90 4.28 34.37
C GLU A 250 -65.46 3.06 33.60
N GLU A 251 -66.79 2.93 33.48
CA GLU A 251 -67.44 1.87 32.68
C GLU A 251 -66.98 1.90 31.21
N LYS A 252 -66.84 3.10 30.63
CA LYS A 252 -66.39 3.30 29.26
C LYS A 252 -64.89 3.06 29.06
N GLU A 253 -64.07 3.29 30.09
CA GLU A 253 -62.64 2.96 30.10
C GLU A 253 -62.41 1.46 30.34
N GLU A 254 -63.20 0.81 31.19
CA GLU A 254 -63.19 -0.64 31.41
C GLU A 254 -63.64 -1.39 30.14
N ALA A 255 -64.72 -0.96 29.49
CA ALA A 255 -65.17 -1.55 28.22
C ALA A 255 -64.11 -1.40 27.11
N ARG A 256 -63.39 -0.28 27.06
CA ARG A 256 -62.24 -0.08 26.15
C ARG A 256 -61.06 -0.99 26.51
N LEU A 257 -60.78 -1.18 27.79
CA LEU A 257 -59.69 -2.03 28.26
C LEU A 257 -59.96 -3.50 27.90
N LYS A 258 -61.17 -4.01 28.22
CA LYS A 258 -61.62 -5.36 27.85
C LYS A 258 -61.60 -5.57 26.33
N TYR A 259 -62.10 -4.63 25.54
CA TYR A 259 -62.05 -4.72 24.08
C TYR A 259 -60.60 -4.76 23.53
N LYS A 260 -59.67 -4.01 24.13
CA LYS A 260 -58.24 -4.09 23.81
C LYS A 260 -57.63 -5.44 24.20
N GLU A 261 -57.96 -5.93 25.39
CA GLU A 261 -57.54 -7.24 25.90
C GLU A 261 -58.04 -8.39 25.01
N SER A 262 -59.29 -8.33 24.52
CA SER A 262 -59.82 -9.26 23.52
C SER A 262 -59.01 -9.23 22.21
N LYS A 263 -58.67 -8.04 21.70
CA LYS A 263 -57.80 -7.91 20.50
C LYS A 263 -56.41 -8.52 20.74
N GLU A 264 -55.75 -8.19 21.86
CA GLU A 264 -54.43 -8.73 22.18
C GLU A 264 -54.45 -10.26 22.42
N THR A 265 -55.54 -10.79 22.99
CA THR A 265 -55.73 -12.23 23.19
C THR A 265 -55.93 -12.97 21.86
N TYR A 266 -56.76 -12.42 20.97
CA TYR A 266 -56.94 -12.95 19.61
C TYR A 266 -55.66 -12.90 18.78
N GLN A 267 -54.89 -11.80 18.87
CA GLN A 267 -53.58 -11.68 18.23
C GLN A 267 -52.62 -12.76 18.74
N ARG A 268 -52.41 -12.86 20.06
CA ARG A 268 -51.49 -13.84 20.66
C ARG A 268 -51.90 -15.29 20.39
N PHE A 269 -53.20 -15.56 20.30
CA PHE A 269 -53.72 -16.86 19.90
C PHE A 269 -53.24 -17.19 18.47
N LEU A 270 -53.48 -16.33 17.49
CA LEU A 270 -53.05 -16.58 16.10
C LEU A 270 -51.52 -16.63 15.94
N GLU A 271 -50.74 -15.81 16.67
CA GLU A 271 -49.27 -15.78 16.59
C GLU A 271 -48.56 -17.05 17.09
N ASN A 272 -49.25 -17.87 17.89
CA ASN A 272 -48.66 -19.02 18.59
C ASN A 272 -49.44 -20.33 18.40
N HIS A 273 -50.56 -20.32 17.68
CA HIS A 273 -51.34 -21.53 17.40
C HIS A 273 -50.66 -22.37 16.31
N GLU A 274 -50.29 -23.62 16.64
CA GLU A 274 -49.56 -24.58 15.79
C GLU A 274 -50.05 -24.67 14.33
N LYS A 275 -51.37 -24.70 14.10
CA LYS A 275 -51.98 -24.81 12.75
C LYS A 275 -52.11 -23.48 11.98
N MET A 276 -51.59 -22.38 12.53
CA MET A 276 -51.57 -21.06 11.93
C MET A 276 -50.18 -20.76 11.39
N THR A 277 -50.10 -20.39 10.11
CA THR A 277 -48.84 -20.17 9.38
C THR A 277 -48.98 -18.97 8.43
N SER A 278 -47.87 -18.43 7.96
CA SER A 278 -47.82 -17.35 6.96
C SER A 278 -48.62 -17.62 5.66
N THR A 279 -48.84 -18.90 5.33
CA THR A 279 -49.57 -19.32 4.12
C THR A 279 -51.05 -19.65 4.36
N THR A 280 -51.51 -19.59 5.61
CA THR A 280 -52.92 -19.80 5.94
C THR A 280 -53.78 -18.68 5.31
N ARG A 281 -55.01 -19.01 4.90
CA ARG A 281 -55.97 -18.04 4.32
C ARG A 281 -57.10 -17.78 5.31
N TYR A 282 -57.63 -16.56 5.37
CA TYR A 282 -58.61 -16.14 6.38
C TYR A 282 -59.81 -17.09 6.49
N LYS A 283 -60.41 -17.49 5.36
CA LYS A 283 -61.51 -18.47 5.32
C LYS A 283 -61.15 -19.85 5.91
N LYS A 284 -59.87 -20.26 5.84
CA LYS A 284 -59.39 -21.50 6.47
C LYS A 284 -59.17 -21.31 7.97
N ALA A 285 -58.65 -20.15 8.40
CA ALA A 285 -58.58 -19.81 9.82
C ALA A 285 -59.97 -19.76 10.46
N GLU A 286 -60.93 -19.12 9.78
CA GLU A 286 -62.34 -19.10 10.19
C GLU A 286 -62.92 -20.51 10.32
N GLN A 287 -62.74 -21.38 9.32
CA GLN A 287 -63.14 -22.80 9.39
C GLN A 287 -62.49 -23.60 10.53
N MET A 288 -61.33 -23.17 11.05
CA MET A 288 -60.64 -23.84 12.16
C MET A 288 -60.96 -23.24 13.54
N PHE A 289 -61.41 -21.97 13.59
CA PHE A 289 -61.46 -21.19 14.83
C PHE A 289 -62.83 -20.54 15.13
N ALA A 290 -63.81 -20.60 14.23
CA ALA A 290 -65.10 -19.91 14.39
C ALA A 290 -65.89 -20.31 15.66
N GLU A 291 -65.69 -21.52 16.18
CA GLU A 291 -66.35 -22.03 17.39
C GLU A 291 -65.66 -21.61 18.70
N LEU A 292 -64.53 -20.89 18.62
CA LEU A 292 -63.76 -20.46 19.80
C LEU A 292 -64.19 -19.06 20.27
N ASP A 293 -64.38 -18.88 21.58
CA ASP A 293 -64.71 -17.59 22.19
C ASP A 293 -63.69 -16.49 21.85
N VAL A 294 -62.41 -16.85 21.72
CA VAL A 294 -61.33 -15.92 21.32
C VAL A 294 -61.57 -15.35 19.91
N TRP A 295 -62.21 -16.10 19.02
CA TRP A 295 -62.57 -15.65 17.67
C TRP A 295 -63.90 -14.88 17.65
N SER A 296 -64.90 -15.32 18.43
CA SER A 296 -66.23 -14.69 18.47
C SER A 296 -66.22 -13.33 19.20
N THR A 297 -65.34 -13.14 20.19
CA THR A 297 -65.26 -11.91 21.01
C THR A 297 -64.78 -10.69 20.22
N VAL A 298 -64.07 -10.88 19.11
CA VAL A 298 -63.51 -9.78 18.29
C VAL A 298 -64.37 -9.55 17.03
N PRO A 299 -64.82 -8.31 16.74
CA PRO A 299 -65.61 -8.03 15.53
C PRO A 299 -64.83 -8.33 14.25
N GLU A 300 -65.53 -8.71 13.19
CA GLU A 300 -64.93 -9.23 11.94
C GLU A 300 -63.95 -8.24 11.27
N ARG A 301 -64.25 -6.93 11.30
CA ARG A 301 -63.34 -5.89 10.79
C ARG A 301 -61.98 -5.94 11.49
N ASP A 302 -62.02 -6.03 12.82
CA ASP A 302 -60.83 -6.05 13.66
C ASP A 302 -60.10 -7.40 13.56
N ARG A 303 -60.85 -8.50 13.38
CA ARG A 303 -60.29 -9.83 13.09
C ARG A 303 -59.47 -9.85 11.80
N LEU A 304 -59.93 -9.17 10.74
CA LEU A 304 -59.23 -9.06 9.46
C LEU A 304 -57.94 -8.21 9.59
N GLU A 305 -58.03 -7.04 10.23
CA GLU A 305 -56.88 -6.15 10.49
C GLU A 305 -55.76 -6.88 11.26
N ILE A 306 -56.10 -7.50 12.40
CA ILE A 306 -55.15 -8.27 13.21
C ILE A 306 -54.62 -9.50 12.44
N TYR A 307 -55.46 -10.14 11.63
CA TYR A 307 -55.06 -11.31 10.84
C TYR A 307 -53.97 -10.98 9.80
N GLU A 308 -54.06 -9.83 9.12
CA GLU A 308 -53.04 -9.39 8.17
C GLU A 308 -51.71 -9.08 8.86
N ASP A 309 -51.75 -8.38 10.01
CA ASP A 309 -50.57 -8.14 10.85
C ASP A 309 -49.93 -9.44 11.35
N VAL A 310 -50.73 -10.42 11.79
CA VAL A 310 -50.23 -11.72 12.27
C VAL A 310 -49.66 -12.56 11.12
N LEU A 311 -50.26 -12.57 9.93
CA LEU A 311 -49.64 -13.23 8.77
C LEU A 311 -48.29 -12.61 8.42
N PHE A 312 -48.16 -11.27 8.47
CA PHE A 312 -46.88 -10.60 8.23
C PHE A 312 -45.85 -10.93 9.32
N TYR A 313 -46.27 -10.96 10.59
CA TYR A 313 -45.43 -11.37 11.71
C TYR A 313 -44.95 -12.82 11.57
N LEU A 314 -45.84 -13.76 11.25
CA LEU A 314 -45.51 -15.18 11.03
C LEU A 314 -44.57 -15.34 9.83
N ALA A 315 -44.86 -14.71 8.69
CA ALA A 315 -43.98 -14.74 7.51
C ALA A 315 -42.57 -14.22 7.83
N LYS A 316 -42.46 -13.21 8.69
CA LYS A 316 -41.19 -12.65 9.16
C LYS A 316 -40.48 -13.58 10.16
N LYS A 317 -41.23 -14.20 11.09
CA LYS A 317 -40.75 -15.15 12.11
C LYS A 317 -40.21 -16.43 11.46
N GLU A 318 -41.01 -17.07 10.61
CA GLU A 318 -40.64 -18.26 9.82
C GLU A 318 -39.39 -18.00 8.96
N LYS A 319 -39.36 -16.86 8.24
CA LYS A 319 -38.21 -16.47 7.41
C LYS A 319 -36.94 -16.19 8.21
N GLU A 320 -37.05 -15.69 9.45
CA GLU A 320 -35.89 -15.48 10.31
C GLU A 320 -35.41 -16.79 10.93
N GLN A 321 -36.32 -17.68 11.35
CA GLN A 321 -35.99 -19.04 11.81
C GLN A 321 -35.28 -19.83 10.71
N ALA A 322 -35.74 -19.75 9.46
CA ALA A 322 -35.08 -20.41 8.32
C ALA A 322 -33.64 -19.90 8.08
N LYS A 323 -33.37 -18.60 8.28
CA LYS A 323 -31.98 -18.08 8.25
C LYS A 323 -31.15 -18.58 9.42
N GLN A 324 -31.73 -18.58 10.63
CA GLN A 324 -31.04 -19.03 11.84
C GLN A 324 -30.66 -20.50 11.74
N LEU A 325 -31.54 -21.34 11.18
CA LEU A 325 -31.25 -22.75 10.89
C LEU A 325 -30.16 -22.91 9.82
N ARG A 326 -30.26 -22.24 8.66
CA ARG A 326 -29.17 -22.26 7.65
C ARG A 326 -27.83 -21.81 8.26
N LYS A 327 -27.83 -20.78 9.11
CA LYS A 327 -26.62 -20.31 9.82
C LYS A 327 -26.10 -21.35 10.81
N ARG A 328 -26.96 -21.96 11.62
CA ARG A 328 -26.61 -23.05 12.56
C ARG A 328 -25.92 -24.17 11.80
N ASN A 329 -26.53 -24.61 10.70
CA ASN A 329 -26.05 -25.74 9.92
C ASN A 329 -24.72 -25.43 9.21
N TRP A 330 -24.56 -24.21 8.68
CA TRP A 330 -23.30 -23.75 8.11
C TRP A 330 -22.18 -23.70 9.15
N GLU A 331 -22.45 -23.12 10.33
CA GLU A 331 -21.46 -23.02 11.42
C GLU A 331 -21.12 -24.41 12.00
N ALA A 332 -22.09 -25.33 12.04
CA ALA A 332 -21.88 -26.72 12.43
C ALA A 332 -21.04 -27.49 11.40
N LEU A 333 -21.42 -27.50 10.12
CA LEU A 333 -20.66 -28.17 9.05
C LEU A 333 -19.22 -27.63 8.98
N LYS A 334 -19.06 -26.30 9.03
CA LYS A 334 -17.73 -25.68 9.04
C LYS A 334 -16.89 -26.14 10.23
N ASN A 335 -17.46 -26.16 11.44
CA ASN A 335 -16.76 -26.65 12.62
C ASN A 335 -16.42 -28.15 12.52
N ILE A 336 -17.23 -28.97 11.85
CA ILE A 336 -16.91 -30.38 11.60
C ILE A 336 -15.74 -30.50 10.62
N LEU A 337 -15.75 -29.76 9.50
CA LEU A 337 -14.64 -29.70 8.54
C LEU A 337 -13.35 -29.19 9.20
N ASP A 338 -13.40 -28.08 9.94
CA ASP A 338 -12.26 -27.46 10.62
C ASP A 338 -11.58 -28.36 11.68
N ASN A 339 -12.27 -29.39 12.19
CA ASN A 339 -11.72 -30.39 13.12
C ASN A 339 -11.31 -31.73 12.46
N MET A 340 -11.60 -31.94 11.16
CA MET A 340 -11.29 -33.20 10.47
C MET A 340 -9.88 -33.21 9.89
N ALA A 341 -8.92 -33.79 10.62
CA ALA A 341 -7.51 -33.90 10.23
C ALA A 341 -7.23 -34.72 8.94
N ASN A 342 -8.23 -35.42 8.43
CA ASN A 342 -8.23 -36.13 7.14
C ASN A 342 -8.71 -35.26 5.95
N VAL A 343 -9.31 -34.09 6.21
CA VAL A 343 -9.56 -33.08 5.17
C VAL A 343 -8.29 -32.27 4.97
N THR A 344 -7.87 -32.17 3.72
CA THR A 344 -6.70 -31.41 3.28
C THR A 344 -7.11 -30.48 2.15
N TYR A 345 -6.24 -29.51 1.82
CA TYR A 345 -6.46 -28.62 0.67
C TYR A 345 -6.58 -29.32 -0.70
N ARG A 346 -6.34 -30.64 -0.78
CA ARG A 346 -6.49 -31.46 -2.00
C ARG A 346 -7.74 -32.34 -2.01
N THR A 347 -8.46 -32.41 -0.89
CA THR A 347 -9.62 -33.30 -0.72
C THR A 347 -10.76 -32.87 -1.64
N THR A 348 -11.37 -33.83 -2.33
CA THR A 348 -12.53 -33.63 -3.20
C THR A 348 -13.83 -33.65 -2.39
N TRP A 349 -14.90 -33.04 -2.93
CA TRP A 349 -16.22 -33.10 -2.28
C TRP A 349 -16.70 -34.54 -2.04
N SER A 350 -16.45 -35.47 -2.97
CA SER A 350 -16.79 -36.88 -2.81
C SER A 350 -16.09 -37.57 -1.63
N GLU A 351 -14.82 -37.25 -1.39
CA GLU A 351 -14.07 -37.78 -0.23
C GLU A 351 -14.55 -37.13 1.07
N ALA A 352 -14.75 -35.81 1.06
CA ALA A 352 -15.28 -35.08 2.21
C ALA A 352 -16.70 -35.50 2.59
N GLN A 353 -17.57 -35.79 1.62
CA GLN A 353 -18.91 -36.29 1.86
C GLN A 353 -18.89 -37.67 2.52
N GLN A 354 -17.97 -38.56 2.13
CA GLN A 354 -17.77 -39.83 2.83
C GLN A 354 -17.30 -39.59 4.28
N TYR A 355 -16.29 -38.73 4.48
CA TYR A 355 -15.81 -38.38 5.82
C TYR A 355 -16.87 -37.73 6.72
N LEU A 356 -17.83 -37.00 6.14
CA LEU A 356 -18.99 -36.46 6.86
C LEU A 356 -20.00 -37.56 7.23
N LEU A 357 -20.30 -38.50 6.33
CA LEU A 357 -21.18 -39.64 6.63
C LEU A 357 -20.56 -40.58 7.67
N ASP A 358 -19.24 -40.71 7.69
CA ASP A 358 -18.48 -41.47 8.70
C ASP A 358 -18.36 -40.73 10.06
N ASN A 359 -18.78 -39.46 10.15
CA ASN A 359 -18.65 -38.64 11.35
C ASN A 359 -19.96 -38.59 12.17
N PRO A 360 -19.96 -39.05 13.44
CA PRO A 360 -21.18 -39.13 14.24
C PRO A 360 -21.89 -37.78 14.43
N THR A 361 -21.18 -36.65 14.54
CA THR A 361 -21.82 -35.35 14.74
C THR A 361 -22.53 -34.80 13.50
N PHE A 362 -22.30 -35.41 12.32
CA PHE A 362 -23.07 -35.16 11.11
C PHE A 362 -24.12 -36.26 10.89
N ALA A 363 -23.79 -37.52 11.21
CA ALA A 363 -24.70 -38.67 11.11
C ALA A 363 -25.90 -38.62 12.09
N GLU A 364 -25.79 -37.90 13.21
CA GLU A 364 -26.83 -37.78 14.24
C GLU A 364 -27.71 -36.50 14.10
N ASP A 365 -27.26 -35.47 13.39
CA ASP A 365 -28.01 -34.19 13.22
C ASP A 365 -28.86 -34.21 11.93
N GLU A 366 -30.12 -34.63 12.05
CA GLU A 366 -31.08 -34.69 10.93
C GLU A 366 -31.32 -33.30 10.28
N GLU A 367 -31.34 -32.23 11.08
CA GLU A 367 -31.47 -30.87 10.54
C GLU A 367 -30.26 -30.47 9.68
N LEU A 368 -29.05 -30.93 10.05
CA LEU A 368 -27.81 -30.69 9.31
C LEU A 368 -27.74 -31.52 8.01
N GLN A 369 -28.21 -32.77 8.03
CA GLN A 369 -28.33 -33.61 6.82
C GLN A 369 -29.35 -33.06 5.82
N ASN A 370 -30.44 -32.46 6.32
CA ASN A 370 -31.46 -31.79 5.52
C ASN A 370 -31.07 -30.35 5.08
N MET A 371 -29.80 -29.95 5.23
CA MET A 371 -29.29 -28.69 4.69
C MET A 371 -29.31 -28.68 3.15
N ASP A 372 -29.43 -27.48 2.58
CA ASP A 372 -29.35 -27.24 1.13
C ASP A 372 -27.98 -27.71 0.59
N LYS A 373 -27.99 -28.47 -0.52
CA LYS A 373 -26.77 -29.06 -1.09
C LYS A 373 -25.81 -28.00 -1.63
N GLU A 374 -26.34 -26.88 -2.13
CA GLU A 374 -25.52 -25.75 -2.57
C GLU A 374 -24.87 -25.05 -1.36
N ASP A 375 -25.60 -24.85 -0.24
CA ASP A 375 -25.02 -24.28 0.99
C ASP A 375 -23.89 -25.19 1.52
N ALA A 376 -24.09 -26.53 1.50
CA ALA A 376 -23.05 -27.49 1.90
C ALA A 376 -21.80 -27.44 1.00
N LEU A 377 -21.99 -27.36 -0.33
CA LEU A 377 -20.90 -27.26 -1.31
C LEU A 377 -20.10 -25.96 -1.16
N ILE A 378 -20.77 -24.81 -0.97
CA ILE A 378 -20.07 -23.53 -0.80
C ILE A 378 -19.33 -23.49 0.55
N CYS A 379 -19.90 -24.06 1.62
CA CYS A 379 -19.25 -24.19 2.92
C CYS A 379 -17.93 -25.00 2.81
N PHE A 380 -17.98 -26.12 2.09
CA PHE A 380 -16.79 -26.93 1.78
C PHE A 380 -15.78 -26.18 0.90
N GLU A 381 -16.22 -25.49 -0.15
CA GLU A 381 -15.33 -24.71 -1.02
C GLU A 381 -14.63 -23.57 -0.26
N GLU A 382 -15.31 -22.90 0.68
CA GLU A 382 -14.70 -21.88 1.56
C GLU A 382 -13.60 -22.50 2.44
N HIS A 383 -13.87 -23.67 3.04
CA HIS A 383 -12.91 -24.38 3.88
C HIS A 383 -11.68 -24.87 3.08
N ILE A 384 -11.87 -25.50 1.91
CA ILE A 384 -10.75 -25.92 1.05
C ILE A 384 -9.90 -24.73 0.60
N ARG A 385 -10.52 -23.63 0.14
CA ARG A 385 -9.81 -22.38 -0.21
C ARG A 385 -9.04 -21.80 0.99
N ALA A 386 -9.53 -21.96 2.22
CA ALA A 386 -8.81 -21.54 3.43
C ALA A 386 -7.57 -22.41 3.67
N LEU A 387 -7.66 -23.74 3.49
CA LEU A 387 -6.53 -24.66 3.60
C LEU A 387 -5.48 -24.44 2.49
N GLU A 388 -5.89 -24.24 1.23
CA GLU A 388 -4.99 -23.91 0.11
C GLU A 388 -4.19 -22.64 0.41
N LYS A 389 -4.88 -21.62 0.92
CA LYS A 389 -4.27 -20.35 1.32
C LYS A 389 -3.31 -20.50 2.49
N GLU A 390 -3.63 -21.35 3.47
CA GLU A 390 -2.72 -21.62 4.58
C GLU A 390 -1.45 -22.37 4.12
N GLU A 391 -1.54 -23.34 3.19
CA GLU A 391 -0.35 -23.97 2.61
C GLU A 391 0.55 -22.95 1.89
N GLU A 392 -0.01 -22.07 1.06
CA GLU A 392 0.80 -21.06 0.39
C GLU A 392 1.36 -20.04 1.39
N ASP A 393 0.63 -19.65 2.43
CA ASP A 393 1.16 -18.80 3.51
C ASP A 393 2.28 -19.52 4.30
N GLU A 394 2.17 -20.82 4.59
CA GLU A 394 3.24 -21.67 5.17
C GLU A 394 4.50 -21.71 4.28
N LYS A 395 4.31 -21.89 2.99
CA LYS A 395 5.35 -21.91 1.95
C LYS A 395 6.02 -20.54 1.78
N GLN A 396 5.27 -19.44 1.85
CA GLN A 396 5.85 -18.10 1.90
C GLN A 396 6.55 -17.82 3.24
N LYS A 397 6.00 -18.25 4.38
CA LYS A 397 6.65 -18.17 5.71
C LYS A 397 8.00 -18.90 5.69
N THR A 398 8.08 -20.10 5.13
CA THR A 398 9.33 -20.89 5.04
C THR A 398 10.35 -20.27 4.06
N LEU A 399 9.93 -19.86 2.85
CA LEU A 399 10.80 -19.12 1.92
C LEU A 399 11.34 -17.81 2.51
N LEU A 400 10.54 -17.11 3.33
CA LEU A 400 10.97 -15.90 4.04
C LEU A 400 11.90 -16.21 5.23
N ARG A 401 11.67 -17.31 5.97
CA ARG A 401 12.62 -17.81 7.00
C ARG A 401 13.98 -18.12 6.34
N GLU A 402 13.97 -18.80 5.20
CA GLU A 402 15.17 -19.15 4.45
C GLU A 402 15.93 -17.91 3.94
N ARG A 403 15.24 -16.99 3.25
CA ARG A 403 15.82 -15.73 2.77
C ARG A 403 16.38 -14.85 3.91
N ARG A 404 15.85 -14.98 5.14
CA ARG A 404 16.39 -14.35 6.35
C ARG A 404 17.64 -15.07 6.87
N ARG A 405 17.66 -16.40 6.89
CA ARG A 405 18.84 -17.22 7.26
C ARG A 405 20.02 -16.91 6.33
N GLN A 406 19.80 -16.96 5.02
CA GLN A 406 20.83 -16.66 4.02
C GLN A 406 21.44 -15.26 4.17
N ARG A 407 20.62 -14.25 4.51
CA ARG A 407 21.12 -12.90 4.80
C ARG A 407 21.95 -12.86 6.09
N LYS A 408 21.49 -13.53 7.17
CA LYS A 408 22.28 -13.65 8.41
C LYS A 408 23.62 -14.34 8.18
N ASN A 409 23.67 -15.35 7.31
CA ASN A 409 24.92 -16.03 6.98
C ASN A 409 25.89 -15.08 6.26
N ARG A 410 25.41 -14.28 5.29
CA ARG A 410 26.17 -13.18 4.66
C ARG A 410 26.65 -12.14 5.69
N GLU A 411 25.77 -11.68 6.57
CA GLU A 411 26.11 -10.74 7.66
C GLU A 411 27.15 -11.33 8.63
N SER A 412 27.11 -12.64 8.90
CA SER A 412 28.10 -13.33 9.75
C SER A 412 29.45 -13.52 9.07
N PHE A 413 29.46 -13.80 7.76
CA PHE A 413 30.69 -13.88 6.98
C PHE A 413 31.32 -12.50 6.78
N GLN A 414 30.52 -11.44 6.68
CA GLN A 414 31.05 -10.07 6.66
C GLN A 414 31.79 -9.74 7.96
N LYS A 415 31.19 -10.08 9.12
CA LYS A 415 31.86 -9.93 10.42
C LYS A 415 33.14 -10.75 10.56
N PHE A 416 33.20 -11.93 9.92
CA PHE A 416 34.44 -12.72 9.88
C PHE A 416 35.56 -11.99 9.10
N LEU A 417 35.23 -11.30 8.01
CA LEU A 417 36.20 -10.46 7.31
C LEU A 417 36.63 -9.25 8.18
N ASP A 418 35.71 -8.66 8.95
CA ASP A 418 36.03 -7.61 9.93
C ASP A 418 36.97 -8.14 11.03
N GLU A 419 36.69 -9.30 11.62
CA GLU A 419 37.57 -9.96 12.61
C GLU A 419 38.96 -10.27 12.05
N LEU A 420 39.06 -10.75 10.80
CA LEU A 420 40.35 -10.97 10.13
C LEU A 420 41.11 -9.66 9.87
N HIS A 421 40.41 -8.55 9.66
CA HIS A 421 41.00 -7.22 9.47
C HIS A 421 41.50 -6.63 10.79
N ASP A 422 40.70 -6.71 11.85
CA ASP A 422 41.07 -6.28 13.22
C ASP A 422 42.25 -7.10 13.77
N HIS A 423 42.38 -8.37 13.37
CA HIS A 423 43.55 -9.21 13.66
C HIS A 423 44.75 -8.99 12.71
N GLY A 424 44.66 -8.07 11.75
CA GLY A 424 45.73 -7.75 10.80
C GLY A 424 46.04 -8.84 9.76
N GLN A 425 45.24 -9.91 9.71
CA GLN A 425 45.39 -10.99 8.74
C GLN A 425 44.83 -10.61 7.36
N LEU A 426 43.79 -9.77 7.33
CA LEU A 426 43.17 -9.24 6.11
C LEU A 426 43.48 -7.75 5.95
N HIS A 427 43.99 -7.38 4.77
CA HIS A 427 44.33 -5.99 4.43
C HIS A 427 44.15 -5.69 2.94
N SER A 428 44.31 -4.43 2.50
CA SER A 428 44.00 -3.99 1.11
C SER A 428 44.81 -4.66 -0.02
N MET A 429 45.81 -5.48 0.33
CA MET A 429 46.65 -6.23 -0.61
C MET A 429 46.53 -7.76 -0.49
N SER A 430 45.76 -8.30 0.45
CA SER A 430 45.67 -9.76 0.65
C SER A 430 45.03 -10.45 -0.56
N ALA A 431 45.63 -11.54 -1.06
CA ALA A 431 45.02 -12.33 -2.12
C ALA A 431 44.05 -13.38 -1.55
N TRP A 432 42.94 -13.64 -2.27
CA TRP A 432 41.99 -14.69 -1.88
C TRP A 432 42.67 -16.06 -1.72
N MET A 433 43.65 -16.37 -2.57
CA MET A 433 44.33 -17.66 -2.57
C MET A 433 45.23 -17.86 -1.34
N GLU A 434 45.76 -16.77 -0.77
CA GLU A 434 46.55 -16.76 0.47
C GLU A 434 45.62 -16.89 1.70
N MET A 435 44.47 -16.23 1.65
CA MET A 435 43.48 -16.22 2.73
C MET A 435 42.59 -17.47 2.75
N TYR A 436 42.46 -18.19 1.64
CA TYR A 436 41.54 -19.33 1.49
C TYR A 436 41.72 -20.45 2.52
N PRO A 437 42.94 -20.87 2.94
CA PRO A 437 43.10 -21.88 3.99
C PRO A 437 42.47 -21.45 5.32
N THR A 438 42.71 -20.21 5.76
CA THR A 438 42.08 -19.64 6.96
C THR A 438 40.58 -19.50 6.78
N VAL A 439 40.15 -18.90 5.67
CA VAL A 439 38.74 -18.58 5.40
C VAL A 439 37.87 -19.83 5.26
N SER A 440 38.38 -20.89 4.61
CA SER A 440 37.63 -22.14 4.42
C SER A 440 37.50 -23.01 5.67
N SER A 441 38.33 -22.77 6.69
CA SER A 441 38.25 -23.47 7.98
C SER A 441 37.10 -22.98 8.89
N ASP A 442 36.59 -21.76 8.66
CA ASP A 442 35.54 -21.17 9.51
C ASP A 442 34.13 -21.64 9.09
N ILE A 443 33.31 -22.03 10.07
CA ILE A 443 31.95 -22.51 9.85
C ILE A 443 31.05 -21.47 9.13
N ARG A 444 31.35 -20.18 9.21
CA ARG A 444 30.66 -19.08 8.51
C ARG A 444 30.90 -19.11 7.00
N PHE A 445 32.06 -19.61 6.55
CA PHE A 445 32.30 -19.89 5.13
C PHE A 445 31.46 -21.09 4.66
N ALA A 446 31.49 -22.21 5.40
CA ALA A 446 30.68 -23.39 5.07
C ALA A 446 29.17 -23.07 5.02
N ASN A 447 28.67 -22.31 6.00
CA ASN A 447 27.30 -21.81 6.08
C ASN A 447 26.89 -20.90 4.90
N MET A 448 27.83 -20.37 4.14
CA MET A 448 27.59 -19.50 2.98
C MET A 448 27.52 -20.26 1.64
N LEU A 449 27.94 -21.53 1.60
CA LEU A 449 27.98 -22.32 0.37
C LEU A 449 26.57 -22.69 -0.12
N GLY A 450 26.41 -22.85 -1.43
CA GLY A 450 25.14 -23.20 -2.08
C GLY A 450 24.06 -22.10 -2.07
N GLN A 451 24.31 -20.94 -1.46
CA GLN A 451 23.31 -19.87 -1.37
C GLN A 451 23.24 -18.97 -2.61
N PRO A 452 22.05 -18.50 -3.01
CA PRO A 452 21.91 -17.51 -4.09
C PRO A 452 22.35 -16.11 -3.62
N GLY A 453 23.05 -15.40 -4.52
CA GLY A 453 23.56 -14.04 -4.30
C GLY A 453 25.09 -13.97 -4.37
N SER A 454 25.67 -12.97 -3.71
CA SER A 454 27.13 -12.81 -3.60
C SER A 454 27.77 -14.02 -2.91
N THR A 455 28.81 -14.59 -3.53
CA THR A 455 29.58 -15.69 -2.95
C THR A 455 30.55 -15.18 -1.87
N PRO A 456 31.14 -16.05 -1.02
CA PRO A 456 32.22 -15.66 -0.10
C PRO A 456 33.37 -14.91 -0.79
N LEU A 457 33.74 -15.34 -2.01
CA LEU A 457 34.77 -14.71 -2.83
C LEU A 457 34.37 -13.30 -3.27
N ASP A 458 33.08 -13.05 -3.55
CA ASP A 458 32.62 -11.72 -3.96
C ASP A 458 32.57 -10.77 -2.76
N LEU A 459 32.09 -11.24 -1.59
CA LEU A 459 32.14 -10.47 -0.34
C LEU A 459 33.58 -10.10 0.03
N PHE A 460 34.52 -11.04 -0.08
CA PHE A 460 35.96 -10.77 0.10
C PHE A 460 36.49 -9.72 -0.89
N LYS A 461 36.15 -9.83 -2.19
CA LYS A 461 36.58 -8.84 -3.20
C LYS A 461 36.04 -7.46 -2.91
N PHE A 462 34.75 -7.34 -2.56
CA PHE A 462 34.15 -6.05 -2.21
C PHE A 462 34.84 -5.46 -0.98
N TYR A 463 35.08 -6.27 0.05
CA TYR A 463 35.79 -5.83 1.24
C TYR A 463 37.21 -5.30 0.94
N VAL A 464 38.03 -6.09 0.24
CA VAL A 464 39.40 -5.69 -0.13
C VAL A 464 39.41 -4.47 -1.07
N GLU A 465 38.38 -4.27 -1.89
CA GLU A 465 38.24 -3.07 -2.70
C GLU A 465 37.82 -1.84 -1.88
N ASP A 466 36.94 -1.99 -0.89
CA ASP A 466 36.61 -0.93 0.08
C ASP A 466 37.83 -0.54 0.93
N LEU A 467 38.69 -1.50 1.31
CA LEU A 467 39.99 -1.22 1.95
C LEU A 467 40.90 -0.38 1.04
N LYS A 468 40.98 -0.69 -0.26
CA LYS A 468 41.74 0.12 -1.23
C LYS A 468 41.12 1.49 -1.47
N ALA A 469 39.79 1.62 -1.45
CA ALA A 469 39.11 2.90 -1.63
C ALA A 469 39.52 3.92 -0.55
N ARG A 470 39.79 3.46 0.68
CA ARG A 470 40.32 4.30 1.78
C ARG A 470 41.75 4.83 1.55
N TYR A 471 42.52 4.24 0.64
CA TYR A 471 43.95 4.53 0.43
C TYR A 471 44.28 6.02 0.25
N HIS A 472 43.43 6.79 -0.44
CA HIS A 472 43.72 8.21 -0.70
C HIS A 472 43.62 9.10 0.55
N ASP A 473 42.67 8.83 1.45
CA ASP A 473 42.55 9.51 2.73
C ASP A 473 43.58 9.00 3.74
N GLU A 474 43.82 7.69 3.80
CA GLU A 474 44.84 7.09 4.66
C GLU A 474 46.26 7.55 4.27
N LYS A 475 46.57 7.65 2.98
CA LYS A 475 47.83 8.24 2.48
C LYS A 475 47.97 9.74 2.80
N ARG A 476 46.88 10.46 3.10
CA ARG A 476 46.97 11.82 3.66
C ARG A 476 47.35 11.74 5.14
N ILE A 477 46.65 10.94 5.94
CA ILE A 477 46.94 10.74 7.36
C ILE A 477 48.40 10.29 7.57
N ILE A 478 48.89 9.32 6.80
CA ILE A 478 50.28 8.84 6.83
C ILE A 478 51.27 9.99 6.55
N LYS A 479 51.03 10.79 5.52
CA LYS A 479 51.90 11.96 5.22
C LYS A 479 51.88 13.00 6.33
N ASP A 480 50.78 13.13 7.05
CA ASP A 480 50.67 14.09 8.15
C ASP A 480 51.38 13.55 9.41
N ILE A 481 51.27 12.26 9.74
CA ILE A 481 52.09 11.59 10.76
C ILE A 481 53.58 11.79 10.49
N LEU A 482 54.04 11.57 9.25
CA LEU A 482 55.45 11.68 8.90
C LEU A 482 55.98 13.12 9.03
N LYS A 483 55.15 14.16 8.76
CA LYS A 483 55.50 15.56 9.05
C LYS A 483 55.60 15.80 10.55
N ASP A 484 54.60 15.38 11.32
CA ASP A 484 54.51 15.64 12.75
C ASP A 484 55.65 14.93 13.53
N LYS A 485 56.18 13.85 12.97
CA LYS A 485 57.36 13.11 13.45
C LYS A 485 58.69 13.58 12.82
N ASN A 486 58.68 14.59 11.94
CA ASN A 486 59.82 15.07 11.14
C ASN A 486 60.58 13.97 10.35
N PHE A 487 59.90 12.90 9.94
CA PHE A 487 60.52 11.76 9.27
C PHE A 487 60.51 11.92 7.75
N LEU A 488 61.70 11.84 7.13
CA LEU A 488 61.87 11.88 5.67
C LEU A 488 62.11 10.47 5.13
N VAL A 489 61.36 10.07 4.10
CA VAL A 489 61.63 8.84 3.35
C VAL A 489 62.73 9.11 2.32
N GLU A 490 63.80 8.32 2.41
CA GLU A 490 64.97 8.29 1.54
C GLU A 490 65.13 6.91 0.89
N VAL A 491 66.08 6.75 -0.04
CA VAL A 491 66.22 5.52 -0.86
C VAL A 491 66.67 4.30 -0.04
N ASN A 492 67.32 4.54 1.10
CA ASN A 492 67.80 3.52 2.04
C ASN A 492 66.84 3.26 3.22
N THR A 493 65.71 3.96 3.30
CA THR A 493 64.75 3.80 4.41
C THR A 493 64.10 2.41 4.38
N SER A 494 64.15 1.65 5.47
CA SER A 494 63.48 0.35 5.55
C SER A 494 61.96 0.49 5.78
N PHE A 495 61.21 -0.57 5.48
CA PHE A 495 59.79 -0.63 5.83
C PHE A 495 59.57 -0.73 7.35
N GLU A 496 60.54 -1.29 8.09
CA GLU A 496 60.44 -1.49 9.54
C GLU A 496 60.60 -0.15 10.29
N ASP A 497 61.54 0.70 9.89
CA ASP A 497 61.70 2.07 10.41
C ASP A 497 60.43 2.90 10.15
N PHE A 498 59.95 2.86 8.90
CA PHE A 498 58.75 3.57 8.47
C PHE A 498 57.49 3.10 9.21
N GLY A 499 57.34 1.78 9.37
CA GLY A 499 56.26 1.15 10.13
C GLY A 499 56.29 1.55 11.59
N SER A 500 57.45 1.45 12.25
CA SER A 500 57.66 1.86 13.64
C SER A 500 57.29 3.32 13.89
N VAL A 501 57.73 4.22 13.01
CA VAL A 501 57.38 5.66 13.09
C VAL A 501 55.86 5.88 12.98
N ILE A 502 55.17 5.17 12.08
CA ILE A 502 53.70 5.29 11.94
C ILE A 502 52.99 4.67 13.15
N SER A 503 53.32 3.45 13.54
CA SER A 503 52.73 2.75 14.71
C SER A 503 52.95 3.49 16.04
N SER A 504 53.96 4.36 16.12
CA SER A 504 54.16 5.27 17.26
C SER A 504 53.17 6.46 17.34
N ASP A 505 52.20 6.54 16.42
CA ASP A 505 51.15 7.57 16.39
C ASP A 505 49.75 6.94 16.58
N LYS A 506 48.92 7.55 17.43
CA LYS A 506 47.56 7.05 17.73
C LYS A 506 46.65 7.00 16.49
N ARG A 507 46.95 7.80 15.45
CA ARG A 507 46.23 7.80 14.16
C ARG A 507 46.47 6.51 13.37
N ALA A 508 47.50 5.73 13.67
CA ALA A 508 47.78 4.47 12.97
C ALA A 508 46.77 3.36 13.27
N MET A 509 46.06 3.43 14.41
CA MET A 509 45.07 2.41 14.82
C MET A 509 43.89 2.24 13.84
N THR A 510 43.66 3.18 12.93
CA THR A 510 42.57 3.14 11.94
C THR A 510 43.07 2.99 10.50
N LEU A 511 44.37 2.75 10.29
CA LEU A 511 44.98 2.63 8.96
C LEU A 511 45.09 1.16 8.56
N ASP A 512 44.79 0.83 7.30
CA ASP A 512 44.98 -0.52 6.78
C ASP A 512 46.47 -0.82 6.55
N ALA A 513 46.94 -2.00 6.99
CA ALA A 513 48.35 -2.40 6.88
C ALA A 513 48.84 -2.50 5.42
N GLY A 514 47.96 -2.88 4.49
CA GLY A 514 48.21 -2.86 3.06
C GLY A 514 48.35 -1.42 2.54
N ASN A 515 47.48 -0.50 2.96
CA ASN A 515 47.55 0.92 2.63
C ASN A 515 48.81 1.60 3.19
N ILE A 516 49.28 1.21 4.39
CA ILE A 516 50.58 1.64 4.92
C ILE A 516 51.71 1.18 3.98
N LYS A 517 51.71 -0.09 3.54
CA LYS A 517 52.71 -0.64 2.60
C LYS A 517 52.65 0.00 1.21
N LEU A 518 51.44 0.25 0.69
CA LEU A 518 51.22 1.00 -0.56
C LEU A 518 51.60 2.49 -0.43
N ALA A 519 51.56 3.07 0.77
CA ALA A 519 52.04 4.43 1.03
C ALA A 519 53.57 4.46 1.07
N PHE A 520 54.21 3.50 1.75
CA PHE A 520 55.66 3.31 1.78
C PHE A 520 56.24 3.20 0.37
N ASN A 521 55.80 2.20 -0.41
CA ASN A 521 56.31 1.95 -1.77
C ASN A 521 56.23 3.22 -2.65
N SER A 522 55.12 3.95 -2.58
CA SER A 522 54.91 5.17 -3.36
C SER A 522 55.66 6.41 -2.83
N LEU A 523 56.13 6.39 -1.58
CA LEU A 523 57.03 7.41 -1.03
C LEU A 523 58.50 7.08 -1.33
N LEU A 524 58.87 5.80 -1.33
CA LEU A 524 60.18 5.28 -1.70
C LEU A 524 60.47 5.50 -3.20
N GLU A 525 59.53 5.15 -4.08
CA GLU A 525 59.58 5.48 -5.52
C GLU A 525 59.77 7.00 -5.74
N LYS A 526 59.14 7.84 -4.90
CA LYS A 526 59.33 9.29 -4.91
C LYS A 526 60.68 9.74 -4.30
N ALA A 527 61.32 8.95 -3.46
CA ALA A 527 62.70 9.18 -3.03
C ALA A 527 63.67 8.90 -4.18
N GLU A 528 63.59 7.72 -4.79
CA GLU A 528 64.40 7.36 -5.96
C GLU A 528 64.21 8.33 -7.13
N ALA A 529 62.97 8.79 -7.37
CA ALA A 529 62.68 9.74 -8.45
C ALA A 529 63.35 11.11 -8.22
N ARG A 530 63.45 11.55 -6.95
CA ARG A 530 64.23 12.73 -6.57
C ARG A 530 65.72 12.49 -6.72
N GLU A 531 66.22 11.31 -6.34
CA GLU A 531 67.65 10.99 -6.47
C GLU A 531 68.09 10.98 -7.93
N ARG A 532 67.34 10.27 -8.77
CA ARG A 532 67.49 10.24 -10.24
C ARG A 532 67.20 11.59 -10.90
N GLU A 533 66.79 12.62 -10.17
CA GLU A 533 66.75 14.01 -10.62
C GLU A 533 67.98 14.80 -10.15
N ARG A 534 68.41 14.64 -8.88
CA ARG A 534 69.69 15.17 -8.35
C ARG A 534 70.88 14.75 -9.22
N GLU A 535 71.04 13.44 -9.45
CA GLU A 535 72.07 12.87 -10.34
C GLU A 535 72.10 13.54 -11.72
N LYS A 536 70.91 13.82 -12.30
CA LYS A 536 70.77 14.42 -13.62
C LYS A 536 71.06 15.92 -13.62
N GLU A 537 70.71 16.63 -12.54
CA GLU A 537 71.10 18.03 -12.38
C GLU A 537 72.60 18.18 -12.16
N GLU A 538 73.22 17.33 -11.36
CA GLU A 538 74.67 17.29 -11.17
C GLU A 538 75.40 16.91 -12.46
N ALA A 539 74.94 15.89 -13.20
CA ALA A 539 75.48 15.56 -14.52
C ALA A 539 75.32 16.71 -15.54
N ARG A 540 74.23 17.51 -15.47
CA ARG A 540 74.07 18.73 -16.27
C ARG A 540 75.03 19.84 -15.83
N LYS A 541 75.25 20.00 -14.52
CA LYS A 541 76.18 20.98 -13.93
C LYS A 541 77.62 20.66 -14.33
N MET A 542 78.03 19.39 -14.26
CA MET A 542 79.33 18.92 -14.74
C MET A 542 79.48 19.14 -16.25
N LYS A 543 78.48 18.81 -17.07
CA LYS A 543 78.52 19.08 -18.52
C LYS A 543 78.58 20.57 -18.87
N ARG A 544 78.04 21.47 -18.04
CA ARG A 544 78.22 22.93 -18.20
C ARG A 544 79.67 23.35 -17.91
N LYS A 545 80.27 22.86 -16.82
CA LYS A 545 81.69 23.10 -16.49
C LYS A 545 82.63 22.56 -17.58
N GLU A 546 82.33 21.38 -18.12
CA GLU A 546 83.05 20.82 -19.27
C GLU A 546 82.92 21.71 -20.51
N ALA A 547 81.73 22.24 -20.80
CA ALA A 547 81.51 23.12 -21.95
C ALA A 547 82.21 24.48 -21.83
N THR A 548 82.23 25.09 -20.64
CA THR A 548 83.00 26.34 -20.40
C THR A 548 84.50 26.09 -20.50
N PHE A 549 84.99 24.97 -19.96
CA PHE A 549 86.40 24.54 -20.09
C PHE A 549 86.80 24.29 -21.56
N LYS A 550 85.97 23.57 -22.34
CA LYS A 550 86.20 23.36 -23.79
C LYS A 550 86.12 24.69 -24.57
N SER A 551 85.30 25.65 -24.14
CA SER A 551 85.28 27.01 -24.72
C SER A 551 86.55 27.82 -24.42
N MET A 552 87.07 27.71 -23.20
CA MET A 552 88.35 28.32 -22.79
C MET A 552 89.51 27.77 -23.62
N LEU A 553 89.60 26.44 -23.80
CA LEU A 553 90.61 25.81 -24.66
C LEU A 553 90.49 26.26 -26.13
N LYS A 554 89.27 26.50 -26.64
CA LYS A 554 89.04 27.01 -28.01
C LYS A 554 89.35 28.51 -28.18
N GLN A 555 89.53 29.25 -27.10
CA GLN A 555 89.89 30.68 -27.09
C GLN A 555 91.38 30.91 -26.71
N ALA A 556 92.17 29.84 -26.65
CA ALA A 556 93.60 29.88 -26.37
C ALA A 556 94.36 30.84 -27.31
N THR A 557 95.22 31.68 -26.74
CA THR A 557 96.12 32.55 -27.52
C THR A 557 97.55 32.43 -26.98
N PRO A 558 98.54 31.96 -27.78
CA PRO A 558 98.39 31.34 -29.10
C PRO A 558 97.48 30.11 -29.10
N ALA A 559 97.00 29.73 -30.29
CA ALA A 559 96.15 28.56 -30.47
C ALA A 559 96.85 27.26 -30.02
N LEU A 560 96.05 26.21 -29.77
CA LEU A 560 96.55 24.90 -29.37
C LEU A 560 96.80 24.05 -30.62
N GLU A 561 98.07 23.79 -30.91
CA GLU A 561 98.49 22.84 -31.95
C GLU A 561 98.06 21.40 -31.59
N PRO A 562 97.79 20.51 -32.57
CA PRO A 562 97.33 19.14 -32.31
C PRO A 562 98.27 18.31 -31.42
N GLU A 563 99.59 18.54 -31.52
CA GLU A 563 100.63 17.84 -30.77
C GLU A 563 100.87 18.42 -29.35
N ALA A 564 100.04 19.36 -28.88
CA ALA A 564 100.26 20.05 -27.63
C ALA A 564 100.03 19.14 -26.39
N THR A 565 101.08 18.92 -25.60
CA THR A 565 100.97 18.14 -24.36
C THR A 565 100.24 18.94 -23.27
N TRP A 566 99.42 18.25 -22.46
CA TRP A 566 98.65 18.88 -21.37
C TRP A 566 99.54 19.74 -20.47
N GLU A 567 100.72 19.25 -20.12
CA GLU A 567 101.58 19.84 -19.09
C GLU A 567 102.24 21.15 -19.57
N GLY A 568 102.52 21.30 -20.88
CA GLY A 568 102.96 22.57 -21.47
C GLY A 568 101.84 23.58 -21.77
N VAL A 569 100.58 23.15 -21.69
CA VAL A 569 99.39 23.97 -21.95
C VAL A 569 98.72 24.44 -20.64
N ARG A 570 98.66 23.55 -19.65
CA ARG A 570 98.04 23.72 -18.32
C ARG A 570 98.41 25.04 -17.65
N GLU A 571 99.70 25.36 -17.60
CA GLU A 571 100.23 26.51 -16.87
C GLU A 571 99.70 27.86 -17.40
N ARG A 572 99.23 27.89 -18.66
CA ARG A 572 98.61 29.08 -19.28
C ARG A 572 97.22 29.39 -18.73
N PHE A 573 96.51 28.37 -18.22
CA PHE A 573 95.11 28.47 -17.81
C PHE A 573 94.90 28.49 -16.28
N LEU A 574 95.97 28.46 -15.49
CA LEU A 574 95.89 28.41 -14.01
C LEU A 574 95.12 29.57 -13.36
N LYS A 575 94.93 30.69 -14.07
CA LYS A 575 94.22 31.89 -13.59
C LYS A 575 92.83 32.06 -14.21
N GLU A 576 92.39 31.13 -15.06
CA GLU A 576 91.09 31.20 -15.71
C GLU A 576 90.01 30.57 -14.84
N SER A 577 88.92 31.30 -14.60
CA SER A 577 87.81 30.82 -13.76
C SER A 577 87.24 29.48 -14.25
N ALA A 578 87.21 29.25 -15.57
CA ALA A 578 86.75 27.99 -16.15
C ALA A 578 87.68 26.81 -15.84
N PHE A 579 88.98 27.04 -15.63
CA PHE A 579 89.96 26.02 -15.24
C PHE A 579 89.85 25.68 -13.75
N GLU A 580 89.67 26.69 -12.90
CA GLU A 580 89.43 26.52 -11.45
C GLU A 580 88.12 25.75 -11.19
N ASP A 581 87.07 26.03 -11.98
CA ASP A 581 85.75 25.42 -11.83
C ASP A 581 85.78 23.88 -11.97
N VAL A 582 86.67 23.34 -12.80
CA VAL A 582 86.91 21.90 -12.92
C VAL A 582 88.02 21.50 -11.94
N THR A 583 87.64 21.21 -10.69
CA THR A 583 88.59 20.98 -9.58
C THR A 583 89.43 19.71 -9.70
N LEU A 584 88.93 18.68 -10.38
CA LEU A 584 89.62 17.40 -10.57
C LEU A 584 90.58 17.45 -11.77
N GLU A 585 91.88 17.34 -11.51
CA GLU A 585 92.92 17.33 -12.55
C GLU A 585 92.76 16.17 -13.56
N SER A 586 92.17 15.03 -13.14
CA SER A 586 91.79 13.94 -14.04
C SER A 586 90.68 14.32 -15.02
N GLU A 587 89.68 15.09 -14.56
CA GLU A 587 88.62 15.63 -15.42
C GLU A 587 89.21 16.66 -16.39
N ARG A 588 90.10 17.56 -15.93
CA ARG A 588 90.83 18.49 -16.80
C ARG A 588 91.58 17.75 -17.91
N LYS A 589 92.36 16.72 -17.55
CA LYS A 589 93.11 15.87 -18.50
C LYS A 589 92.18 15.14 -19.49
N ARG A 590 91.02 14.61 -19.07
CA ARG A 590 90.02 14.03 -19.99
C ARG A 590 89.47 15.08 -20.96
N ILE A 591 88.97 16.18 -20.42
CA ILE A 591 88.29 17.25 -21.17
C ILE A 591 89.23 17.88 -22.20
N PHE A 592 90.52 18.01 -21.87
CA PHE A 592 91.56 18.40 -22.82
C PHE A 592 91.83 17.35 -23.89
N LYS A 593 91.96 16.06 -23.53
CA LYS A 593 92.18 14.98 -24.51
C LYS A 593 91.02 14.85 -25.49
N ASP A 594 89.77 14.94 -25.01
CA ASP A 594 88.58 15.01 -25.86
C ASP A 594 88.65 16.19 -26.82
N PHE A 595 89.10 17.37 -26.34
CA PHE A 595 89.19 18.58 -27.15
C PHE A 595 90.29 18.48 -28.22
N MET A 596 91.46 17.93 -27.88
CA MET A 596 92.53 17.65 -28.86
C MET A 596 92.08 16.64 -29.92
N HIS A 597 91.42 15.55 -29.53
CA HIS A 597 90.85 14.56 -30.47
C HIS A 597 89.78 15.18 -31.40
N VAL A 598 88.95 16.11 -30.89
CA VAL A 598 88.01 16.86 -31.74
C VAL A 598 88.75 17.82 -32.66
N LEU A 599 89.79 18.52 -32.20
CA LEU A 599 90.59 19.46 -32.98
C LEU A 599 91.35 18.74 -34.12
N GLU A 600 91.96 17.59 -33.83
CA GLU A 600 92.64 16.72 -34.80
C GLU A 600 91.68 16.26 -35.91
N HIS A 601 90.46 15.83 -35.56
CA HIS A 601 89.47 15.38 -36.55
C HIS A 601 88.70 16.54 -37.24
N GLU A 602 88.50 17.70 -36.60
CA GLU A 602 87.93 18.90 -37.27
C GLU A 602 88.85 19.34 -38.45
N CYS A 603 90.17 19.18 -38.32
CA CYS A 603 91.14 19.44 -39.39
C CYS A 603 91.10 18.43 -40.56
N GLN A 604 90.51 17.24 -40.41
CA GLN A 604 90.54 16.18 -41.43
C GLN A 604 89.40 16.24 -42.47
N HIS A 605 88.49 17.22 -42.40
CA HIS A 605 87.29 17.25 -43.24
C HIS A 605 87.10 18.55 -44.04
N HIS A 606 87.91 18.71 -45.09
CA HIS A 606 87.73 19.74 -46.11
C HIS A 606 87.82 19.23 -47.56
N HIS A 607 86.74 18.59 -48.07
CA HIS A 607 86.16 18.91 -49.40
C HIS A 607 85.00 18.00 -49.85
N SER A 608 83.89 18.65 -50.22
CA SER A 608 82.96 18.28 -51.31
C SER A 608 82.11 16.99 -51.23
N LYS A 609 80.79 17.18 -51.40
CA LYS A 609 80.13 16.76 -52.65
C LYS A 609 78.79 17.46 -52.87
N THR A 610 78.63 18.07 -54.04
CA THR A 610 77.39 18.69 -54.50
C THR A 610 76.39 17.62 -54.96
N LYS A 611 75.08 17.88 -54.79
CA LYS A 611 74.01 17.15 -55.50
C LYS A 611 73.02 18.15 -56.10
N LYS A 612 72.70 17.95 -57.38
CA LYS A 612 71.93 18.91 -58.20
C LYS A 612 70.46 18.98 -57.81
N HIS A 613 69.85 20.15 -58.02
CA HIS A 613 68.41 20.37 -57.90
C HIS A 613 67.60 19.65 -58.98
N SER A 614 66.35 19.31 -58.66
CA SER A 614 65.26 19.19 -59.64
C SER A 614 64.11 20.14 -59.25
N LYS A 615 63.75 21.08 -60.12
CA LYS A 615 62.66 22.04 -59.88
C LYS A 615 61.29 21.41 -60.14
N LYS A 616 60.30 21.66 -59.25
CA LYS A 616 58.89 21.81 -59.65
C LYS A 616 58.16 22.77 -58.71
N SER A 617 57.10 23.42 -59.19
CA SER A 617 56.49 24.61 -58.58
C SER A 617 54.99 24.45 -58.28
N LYS A 618 54.48 25.30 -57.37
CA LYS A 618 53.08 25.72 -57.13
C LYS A 618 51.94 24.74 -57.49
N LYS A 619 51.11 24.34 -56.50
CA LYS A 619 49.83 25.03 -56.16
C LYS A 619 49.19 24.49 -54.86
N HIS A 620 48.19 25.19 -54.34
CA HIS A 620 47.41 24.86 -53.12
C HIS A 620 46.19 23.96 -53.37
N HIS A 621 45.74 23.28 -52.30
CA HIS A 621 44.49 22.50 -52.15
C HIS A 621 44.38 21.24 -53.04
N ARG A 622 43.57 20.21 -52.69
CA ARG A 622 42.32 20.17 -51.90
C ARG A 622 42.20 18.86 -51.08
N LYS A 623 41.24 18.79 -50.13
CA LYS A 623 40.97 17.60 -49.28
C LYS A 623 40.47 16.40 -50.11
N ARG A 624 40.83 15.16 -49.73
CA ARG A 624 39.87 14.10 -49.28
C ARG A 624 40.58 12.91 -48.60
N SER A 625 39.84 12.15 -47.79
CA SER A 625 40.30 11.00 -47.00
C SER A 625 39.83 9.65 -47.58
N ARG A 626 40.45 8.54 -47.15
CA ARG A 626 39.85 7.18 -47.14
C ARG A 626 40.64 6.17 -46.29
N SER A 627 39.93 5.41 -45.43
CA SER A 627 40.10 3.98 -45.02
C SER A 627 41.51 3.40 -44.76
N ARG A 628 41.76 2.49 -43.80
CA ARG A 628 41.01 1.59 -42.86
C ARG A 628 42.07 1.07 -41.84
N SER A 629 41.84 0.37 -40.72
CA SER A 629 40.66 -0.12 -39.95
C SER A 629 41.12 -0.41 -38.51
N ARG A 630 40.28 -0.22 -37.48
CA ARG A 630 40.32 -1.03 -36.24
C ARG A 630 38.99 -1.00 -35.47
N SER A 631 38.80 -1.94 -34.55
CA SER A 631 37.53 -2.26 -33.88
C SER A 631 37.47 -1.84 -32.40
N ARG A 632 36.25 -1.51 -31.94
CA ARG A 632 35.70 -1.70 -30.57
C ARG A 632 36.67 -1.65 -29.37
N SER A 633 36.58 -0.59 -28.56
CA SER A 633 35.83 -0.62 -27.29
C SER A 633 35.65 0.82 -26.75
N VAL A 634 34.75 1.04 -25.79
CA VAL A 634 34.38 2.37 -25.28
C VAL A 634 34.13 2.33 -23.76
N ASN A 635 34.68 3.31 -23.02
CA ASN A 635 34.02 3.95 -21.87
C ASN A 635 34.88 5.12 -21.35
N ASP A 636 34.39 6.36 -21.48
CA ASP A 636 34.43 7.38 -20.43
C ASP A 636 33.43 8.51 -20.75
N TYR A 637 32.96 9.22 -19.72
CA TYR A 637 32.08 10.40 -19.82
C TYR A 637 32.86 11.70 -19.60
N HIS A 638 32.50 12.76 -20.32
CA HIS A 638 33.09 14.09 -20.13
C HIS A 638 32.04 15.18 -19.97
N ASN A 639 32.09 15.88 -18.84
CA ASN A 639 31.23 17.02 -18.54
C ASN A 639 31.83 18.34 -19.11
N LYS A 640 31.00 19.29 -19.53
CA LYS A 640 31.40 20.43 -20.38
C LYS A 640 31.57 21.75 -19.62
N LYS A 641 32.55 22.56 -20.05
CA LYS A 641 32.81 23.92 -19.56
C LYS A 641 32.65 24.98 -20.66
N LYS A 642 32.03 26.11 -20.34
CA LYS A 642 31.99 27.41 -21.05
C LYS A 642 31.93 28.51 -19.96
N LYS A 643 32.36 29.76 -20.14
CA LYS A 643 33.25 30.46 -21.11
C LYS A 643 33.84 31.68 -20.33
N ARG A 644 34.71 32.51 -20.93
CA ARG A 644 35.54 33.50 -20.18
C ARG A 644 35.68 34.85 -20.92
N SER A 645 35.51 35.96 -20.18
CA SER A 645 35.75 37.37 -20.57
C SER A 645 35.49 38.28 -19.35
N GLN A 646 36.10 39.44 -19.10
CA GLN A 646 37.35 40.04 -19.61
C GLN A 646 37.84 41.13 -18.60
N SER A 647 39.16 41.37 -18.56
CA SER A 647 39.96 42.27 -17.69
C SER A 647 39.35 43.58 -17.10
N LYS A 648 39.68 43.89 -15.82
CA LYS A 648 40.57 45.02 -15.40
C LYS A 648 40.90 45.01 -13.88
N SER A 649 41.84 45.86 -13.47
CA SER A 649 42.39 46.09 -12.10
C SER A 649 42.71 47.61 -11.97
N PRO A 650 43.13 48.22 -10.82
CA PRO A 650 43.68 47.64 -9.57
C PRO A 650 43.28 48.33 -8.22
N SER A 651 44.07 48.04 -7.17
CA SER A 651 44.47 48.87 -5.99
C SER A 651 43.58 49.12 -4.75
N GLU A 652 44.13 48.68 -3.60
CA GLU A 652 44.33 49.40 -2.30
C GLU A 652 43.23 49.61 -1.22
N ARG A 653 43.71 49.48 0.05
CA ARG A 653 43.30 50.09 1.34
C ARG A 653 41.94 49.80 2.03
N SER A 654 42.00 48.87 3.00
CA SER A 654 41.95 49.07 4.48
C SER A 654 40.90 49.99 5.18
N SER A 655 40.58 49.62 6.44
CA SER A 655 39.84 50.40 7.47
C SER A 655 38.31 50.46 7.28
N SER A 656 37.44 50.62 8.30
CA SER A 656 37.40 50.23 9.73
C SER A 656 36.00 50.57 10.29
N GLY A 657 35.63 49.97 11.42
CA GLY A 657 34.43 50.29 12.21
C GLY A 657 33.12 49.67 11.71
N GLU A 658 32.04 49.57 12.49
CA GLU A 658 31.74 49.64 13.94
C GLU A 658 30.22 49.91 14.01
N SER A 659 29.53 49.50 15.08
CA SER A 659 28.11 49.81 15.36
C SER A 659 27.03 49.24 14.39
N GLU A 660 25.79 48.97 14.80
CA GLU A 660 25.32 48.56 16.14
C GLU A 660 23.97 47.77 16.04
N ARG A 661 23.64 47.10 17.14
CA ARG A 661 22.29 46.70 17.61
C ARG A 661 21.09 46.73 16.63
N SER A 662 20.47 45.56 16.48
CA SER A 662 19.03 45.45 16.76
C SER A 662 18.66 44.04 17.26
N TYR A 663 17.84 43.99 18.31
CA TYR A 663 17.48 42.77 19.04
C TYR A 663 15.96 42.67 19.19
N LYS A 664 15.37 41.48 18.97
CA LYS A 664 14.06 41.08 19.52
C LYS A 664 13.87 39.56 19.44
N LYS A 665 13.28 38.95 20.49
CA LYS A 665 13.35 37.50 20.76
C LYS A 665 12.17 36.99 21.63
N SER A 666 11.29 36.18 21.05
CA SER A 666 10.33 35.26 21.72
C SER A 666 9.79 34.28 20.66
N LYS A 667 9.68 32.94 20.85
CA LYS A 667 8.87 32.11 21.79
C LYS A 667 7.37 32.45 21.66
N LYS A 668 6.43 31.61 21.15
CA LYS A 668 6.03 30.17 21.38
C LYS A 668 5.24 29.66 20.12
N HIS A 669 4.82 28.39 19.88
CA HIS A 669 5.14 27.02 20.37
C HIS A 669 4.58 25.91 19.42
N LYS A 670 5.34 24.83 19.20
CA LYS A 670 4.97 23.38 19.19
C LYS A 670 3.56 22.92 18.72
N LYS A 671 3.52 22.12 17.63
CA LYS A 671 2.71 20.87 17.56
C LYS A 671 3.39 19.80 16.68
N LYS A 672 3.14 18.50 16.91
CA LYS A 672 3.75 17.35 16.21
C LYS A 672 2.77 16.71 15.23
N GLY A 673 3.28 16.13 14.14
CA GLY A 673 2.57 15.14 13.31
C GLY A 673 3.55 14.21 12.60
N LYS A 674 3.60 12.93 12.97
CA LYS A 674 4.36 11.89 12.24
C LYS A 674 3.42 11.16 11.28
N LYS A 675 3.83 10.95 10.02
CA LYS A 675 3.32 9.85 9.18
C LYS A 675 4.51 9.05 8.64
N ARG A 676 4.49 7.73 8.88
CA ARG A 676 5.45 6.78 8.32
C ARG A 676 4.98 6.41 6.91
N ARG A 677 5.84 6.50 5.89
CA ARG A 677 5.60 5.82 4.60
C ARG A 677 6.22 4.44 4.67
N HIS A 678 5.41 3.41 4.82
CA HIS A 678 5.84 2.06 4.48
C HIS A 678 5.90 1.95 2.95
N LYS A 679 6.93 1.29 2.43
CA LYS A 679 7.12 1.01 1.00
C LYS A 679 7.18 -0.51 0.84
N SER A 680 6.01 -1.15 0.76
CA SER A 680 5.93 -2.52 0.25
C SER A 680 6.36 -2.51 -1.23
N GLY A 681 7.29 -3.38 -1.58
CA GLY A 681 7.55 -3.73 -2.97
C GLY A 681 6.64 -4.90 -3.32
N GLY A 682 5.88 -4.78 -4.41
CA GLY A 682 5.16 -5.93 -4.97
C GLY A 682 6.16 -7.00 -5.40
N TRP A 683 5.82 -8.26 -5.12
CA TRP A 683 6.40 -9.42 -5.78
C TRP A 683 5.28 -10.03 -6.63
N ASP A 684 5.63 -10.40 -7.85
CA ASP A 684 4.67 -10.81 -8.87
C ASP A 684 4.44 -12.31 -8.75
N THR A 685 3.21 -12.73 -8.44
CA THR A 685 2.79 -14.14 -8.37
C THR A 685 1.65 -14.36 -9.34
N SER A 686 2.00 -14.65 -10.59
CA SER A 686 1.03 -14.99 -11.64
C SER A 686 0.44 -16.38 -11.42
N GLY A 687 -0.55 -16.45 -10.53
CA GLY A 687 -1.55 -17.51 -10.48
C GLY A 687 -2.82 -17.02 -11.17
N SER A 688 -3.37 -17.82 -12.09
CA SER A 688 -4.60 -17.45 -12.80
C SER A 688 -5.83 -17.80 -11.95
N GLU A 689 -6.18 -16.93 -11.00
CA GLU A 689 -7.49 -16.98 -10.35
C GLU A 689 -8.58 -16.88 -11.43
N LEU A 690 -9.38 -17.94 -11.57
CA LEU A 690 -10.53 -17.94 -12.48
C LEU A 690 -11.56 -16.93 -11.99
N SER A 691 -12.23 -16.25 -12.93
CA SER A 691 -13.28 -15.30 -12.56
C SER A 691 -14.43 -16.02 -11.85
N GLU A 692 -15.09 -15.32 -10.93
CA GLU A 692 -16.35 -15.76 -10.30
C GLU A 692 -17.37 -16.20 -11.38
N GLY A 693 -17.48 -15.46 -12.49
CA GLY A 693 -18.32 -15.81 -13.64
C GLY A 693 -17.78 -16.92 -14.57
N GLU A 694 -16.61 -17.49 -14.28
CA GLU A 694 -16.09 -18.72 -14.89
C GLU A 694 -16.31 -19.93 -13.97
N LEU A 695 -16.14 -19.74 -12.66
CA LEU A 695 -16.53 -20.72 -11.63
C LEU A 695 -18.03 -21.04 -11.72
N GLU A 696 -18.88 -20.02 -11.83
CA GLU A 696 -20.33 -20.13 -12.04
C GLU A 696 -20.70 -21.01 -13.25
N LYS A 697 -19.98 -20.85 -14.37
CA LYS A 697 -20.15 -21.68 -15.58
C LYS A 697 -19.68 -23.12 -15.36
N ARG A 698 -18.63 -23.31 -14.55
CA ARG A 698 -18.07 -24.62 -14.22
C ARG A 698 -18.98 -25.40 -13.28
N ARG A 699 -19.58 -24.75 -12.28
CA ARG A 699 -20.67 -25.33 -11.46
C ARG A 699 -21.85 -25.74 -12.33
N ARG A 700 -22.32 -24.87 -13.22
CA ARG A 700 -23.44 -25.17 -14.14
C ARG A 700 -23.16 -26.37 -15.05
N THR A 701 -21.95 -26.48 -15.62
CA THR A 701 -21.59 -27.62 -16.48
C THR A 701 -21.33 -28.92 -15.71
N LEU A 702 -21.06 -28.86 -14.40
CA LEU A 702 -21.02 -30.05 -13.54
C LEU A 702 -22.44 -30.50 -13.14
N LEU A 703 -23.36 -29.57 -12.85
CA LEU A 703 -24.78 -29.88 -12.64
C LEU A 703 -25.41 -30.53 -13.90
N GLU A 704 -25.14 -29.97 -15.08
CA GLU A 704 -25.57 -30.49 -16.38
C GLU A 704 -24.96 -31.88 -16.73
N GLN A 705 -23.93 -32.32 -16.00
CA GLN A 705 -23.36 -33.67 -16.07
C GLN A 705 -23.90 -34.64 -15.01
N LEU A 706 -24.62 -34.14 -13.99
CA LEU A 706 -25.24 -34.95 -12.93
C LEU A 706 -26.74 -35.21 -13.18
N ASP A 707 -27.42 -34.35 -13.95
CA ASP A 707 -28.80 -34.56 -14.41
C ASP A 707 -28.91 -35.42 -15.68
N ALA A 708 -27.81 -36.03 -16.14
CA ALA A 708 -27.80 -36.97 -17.27
C ALA A 708 -28.12 -38.41 -16.80
N PRO A 709 -29.06 -39.13 -17.45
CA PRO A 709 -29.50 -40.48 -17.05
C PRO A 709 -28.58 -41.63 -17.51
#